data_AF-A0A517QBV1-F1
#
_entry.id   AF-A0A517QBV1-F1
#
_cell.length_a   1.000
_cell.length_b   1.000
_cell.length_c   1.000
_cell.angle_alpha   90.00
_cell.angle_beta   90.00
_cell.angle_gamma   90.00
#
_symmetry.space_group_name_H-M   'P 1'
#
loop_
_entity.id
_entity.type
_entity.pdbx_description
1 polymer ?
#
loop_
_entity_poly.entity_id
_entity_poly.type
_entity_poly.pdbx_seq_one_letter_code
_entity_poly.pdbx_strand_id
1 'polypeptide(L)'
;MPHSIRVQLEQLHQKIQQLIWLNGICWGLTILLSLALLAIALDWSLDITDPVIRLILALGIGAALIWTTWKHLLVPLQTPVTDLDLALKIEKRYPALKDSFSSSIEFDSQPAAHYAGSAQMRQTVIQQSYQQAAQINFLELIDTHPIRKIMFSAAFLCLLLAGISILHPRQMMLGFHRLMLPFSAPQWPQSVELQILDENLIPIETSPGNPYQVVEGQTFQFFVENRKGAPPEDLRLEYQTSQKSTLHPQIYSEPLRLVSVPDSATGVDRDLGTGSLVVSSKTVKLRAAGGDDTNMPWLIIQSVPPTTIQLEKVTLTPPEYSQQPKTSLPSGVGHFKALVGTRVEMTASSNKLLKSVALRVKDQQPQPVKLDSDRKHFTTEFVITEPGTYSYWFDIENDQGFRPPSPDRYEVTGMTDAVPEVFLEKPDTDLQVTPGAQIPLTVAIRDDLAIDSALIRYQKSSREESLSRALRTDRPSETFPLRFTVQKPATELVINQNWNLAELPLAEGDRIIFRAEATDFFQSAELAANDSSSLTATHTGSSISRVLTIVSPTYKSNELVNRHAQLLEELTRVLKDQRLLNTEIKDVQHQLERVGQVRSQELDTIKQVEMDQKRVASQLSSPRTGLEQRARELLQELKWNRIQDPGMQQRLSELSTELSRLNQDVFPQIQEQMTQARKKLQSSVDSKTETSPTKDEKPDPANQTSAEKTRPSTSNRDTEPLEALTVAERGQRQVIDRLDKMLQSLSEWQKTRDLVSELEEQIAQQSEIQDQTAELAKRTITRSFSNLNLQDQADLEKLASRQERQSDNFKSFRDLLDNMQSQTRENSGTDQFQKQAAIDFLRKKSLPEKMQQTADRLKQNQVGQAIQEQQQIQESMQQLKDIFENQSSDSPDQLIKKLKQSEQELSQLKQKQQDLLQKLKSASKDSDQAELKKQLQQLAKQEQQLQQQLKQFEDQLQKLSLNRASESVRRASQRLSKVNDALDQGQTQQAEQEMNESLDDLEQTQRELASRRQELEETLAFEEFTKLESEIESLIERQQAVITETTRLEELRLERGRWSRGQLKSLKQLSETERDLQSQTEAFVEKMTAAPVFVLAIQKVRDQLEIAVARLQQRLTDQETLTAENRAQSKLKEILQILKQRKSLQQGESEEGEPTLQPPQDQIPLIAQLRLLKLMQEELLQQTTRFNESISQQKKLTPAQQEQRKLLAEDQADLAELSRELMSLLNGSESDDTEQLPEIKK
;
A
#
# COMPACT_ATOMS: atom_id res chain seq x y z
N MET A 1 83.20 80.52 -113.58
CA MET A 1 82.40 79.33 -113.22
C MET A 1 82.38 79.09 -111.70
N PRO A 2 81.74 79.93 -110.86
CA PRO A 2 81.67 79.69 -109.41
C PRO A 2 80.37 79.03 -108.91
N HIS A 3 79.30 79.02 -109.71
CA HIS A 3 77.95 78.78 -109.20
C HIS A 3 77.63 77.30 -108.89
N SER A 4 78.23 76.35 -109.60
CA SER A 4 77.93 74.92 -109.46
C SER A 4 78.31 74.33 -108.09
N ILE A 5 79.38 74.83 -107.48
CA ILE A 5 79.90 74.28 -106.21
C ILE A 5 79.07 74.73 -105.01
N ARG A 6 78.59 75.99 -105.00
CA ARG A 6 77.67 76.46 -103.95
C ARG A 6 76.39 75.61 -103.90
N VAL A 7 75.82 75.27 -105.06
CA VAL A 7 74.67 74.35 -105.16
C VAL A 7 74.99 72.95 -104.63
N GLN A 8 76.19 72.41 -104.87
CA GLN A 8 76.62 71.11 -104.32
C GLN A 8 76.81 71.14 -102.79
N LEU A 9 77.26 72.27 -102.23
CA LEU A 9 77.37 72.48 -100.78
C LEU A 9 75.98 72.62 -100.13
N GLU A 10 75.07 73.41 -100.73
CA GLU A 10 73.68 73.55 -100.26
C GLU A 10 72.93 72.20 -100.24
N GLN A 11 73.08 71.37 -101.28
CA GLN A 11 72.50 70.03 -101.34
C GLN A 11 73.03 69.11 -100.24
N LEU A 12 74.33 69.20 -99.91
CA LEU A 12 74.93 68.45 -98.81
C LEU A 12 74.41 68.94 -97.45
N HIS A 13 74.25 70.26 -97.29
CA HIS A 13 73.66 70.89 -96.10
C HIS A 13 72.24 70.37 -95.81
N GLN A 14 71.36 70.40 -96.82
CA GLN A 14 69.98 69.91 -96.70
C GLN A 14 69.93 68.41 -96.34
N LYS A 15 70.78 67.59 -96.97
CA LYS A 15 70.80 66.14 -96.74
C LYS A 15 71.28 65.76 -95.34
N ILE A 16 72.20 66.53 -94.74
CA ILE A 16 72.61 66.36 -93.34
C ILE A 16 71.44 66.68 -92.40
N GLN A 17 70.74 67.79 -92.61
CA GLN A 17 69.59 68.18 -91.77
C GLN A 17 68.46 67.13 -91.79
N GLN A 18 68.15 66.58 -92.96
CA GLN A 18 67.16 65.49 -93.11
C GLN A 18 67.54 64.23 -92.32
N LEU A 19 68.82 63.85 -92.32
CA LEU A 19 69.30 62.67 -91.61
C LEU A 19 69.29 62.85 -90.07
N ILE A 20 69.57 64.06 -89.58
CA ILE A 20 69.43 64.39 -88.16
C ILE A 20 67.96 64.28 -87.73
N TRP A 21 67.03 64.84 -88.52
CA TRP A 21 65.58 64.70 -88.29
C TRP A 21 65.12 63.25 -88.21
N LEU A 22 65.51 62.42 -89.19
CA LEU A 22 65.14 61.00 -89.22
C LEU A 22 65.66 60.25 -87.98
N ASN A 23 66.93 60.49 -87.61
CA ASN A 23 67.58 59.86 -86.47
C ASN A 23 66.91 60.23 -85.14
N GLY A 24 66.55 61.51 -84.95
CA GLY A 24 65.86 61.99 -83.75
C GLY A 24 64.45 61.39 -83.58
N ILE A 25 63.68 61.30 -84.67
CA ILE A 25 62.35 60.69 -84.66
C ILE A 25 62.42 59.19 -84.32
N CYS A 26 63.32 58.43 -84.95
CA CYS A 26 63.45 56.98 -84.68
C CYS A 26 63.89 56.69 -83.24
N TRP A 27 64.75 57.53 -82.64
CA TRP A 27 65.13 57.41 -81.22
C TRP A 27 63.97 57.70 -80.26
N GLY A 28 63.20 58.77 -80.49
CA GLY A 28 62.04 59.08 -79.65
C GLY A 28 60.99 57.97 -79.70
N LEU A 29 60.70 57.45 -80.90
CA LEU A 29 59.66 56.43 -81.11
C LEU A 29 60.03 55.06 -80.50
N THR A 30 61.30 54.64 -80.58
CA THR A 30 61.76 53.38 -79.95
C THR A 30 61.64 53.40 -78.43
N ILE A 31 61.98 54.53 -77.80
CA ILE A 31 61.94 54.67 -76.34
C ILE A 31 60.49 54.81 -75.84
N LEU A 32 59.62 55.51 -76.58
CA LEU A 32 58.19 55.58 -76.26
C LEU A 32 57.54 54.18 -76.22
N LEU A 33 57.70 53.40 -77.29
CA LEU A 33 57.02 52.11 -77.44
C LEU A 33 57.54 51.05 -76.46
N SER A 34 58.84 51.01 -76.22
CA SER A 34 59.44 50.02 -75.30
C SER A 34 59.05 50.26 -73.85
N LEU A 35 59.04 51.50 -73.37
CA LEU A 35 58.68 51.82 -71.98
C LEU A 35 57.16 51.71 -71.73
N ALA A 36 56.32 52.11 -72.69
CA ALA A 36 54.86 51.97 -72.55
C ALA A 36 54.42 50.51 -72.44
N LEU A 37 55.03 49.62 -73.24
CA LEU A 37 54.74 48.18 -73.22
C LEU A 37 55.18 47.52 -71.90
N LEU A 38 56.34 47.92 -71.36
CA LEU A 38 56.82 47.48 -70.05
C LEU A 38 55.85 47.86 -68.92
N ALA A 39 55.35 49.10 -68.90
CA ALA A 39 54.45 49.60 -67.86
C ALA A 39 53.11 48.85 -67.83
N ILE A 40 52.53 48.55 -69.00
CA ILE A 40 51.27 47.78 -69.12
C ILE A 40 51.46 46.34 -68.61
N ALA A 41 52.60 45.70 -68.90
CA ALA A 41 52.89 44.36 -68.42
C ALA A 41 53.03 44.29 -66.88
N LEU A 42 53.62 45.33 -66.25
CA LEU A 42 53.74 45.43 -64.80
C LEU A 42 52.41 45.69 -64.09
N ASP A 43 51.57 46.58 -64.62
CA ASP A 43 50.23 46.91 -64.08
C ASP A 43 49.24 45.73 -64.19
N TRP A 44 49.47 44.80 -65.13
CA TRP A 44 48.76 43.52 -65.20
C TRP A 44 49.33 42.47 -64.22
N SER A 45 50.65 42.24 -64.24
CA SER A 45 51.29 41.14 -63.49
C SER A 45 51.31 41.33 -61.95
N LEU A 46 51.18 42.57 -61.47
CA LEU A 46 51.23 42.91 -60.04
C LEU A 46 49.89 43.45 -59.49
N ASP A 47 48.82 43.38 -60.29
CA ASP A 47 47.56 44.14 -60.16
C ASP A 47 47.67 45.43 -59.33
N ILE A 48 48.39 46.39 -59.92
CA ILE A 48 48.69 47.67 -59.26
C ILE A 48 47.37 48.45 -59.12
N THR A 49 46.75 48.34 -57.96
CA THR A 49 45.47 49.00 -57.64
C THR A 49 45.62 50.46 -57.26
N ASP A 50 46.80 50.87 -56.78
CA ASP A 50 47.12 52.26 -56.42
C ASP A 50 47.33 53.15 -57.67
N PRO A 51 46.50 54.20 -57.88
CA PRO A 51 46.65 55.11 -59.01
C PRO A 51 47.94 55.96 -58.96
N VAL A 52 48.54 56.17 -57.77
CA VAL A 52 49.77 56.97 -57.61
C VAL A 52 50.96 56.26 -58.26
N ILE A 53 51.05 54.93 -58.11
CA ILE A 53 52.11 54.12 -58.71
C ILE A 53 52.03 54.18 -60.25
N ARG A 54 50.81 54.10 -60.82
CA ARG A 54 50.59 54.25 -62.27
C ARG A 54 50.99 55.65 -62.77
N LEU A 55 50.68 56.71 -62.02
CA LEU A 55 51.08 58.08 -62.36
C LEU A 55 52.62 58.27 -62.33
N ILE A 56 53.32 57.67 -61.36
CA ILE A 56 54.80 57.72 -61.31
C ILE A 56 55.40 57.06 -62.56
N LEU A 57 54.87 55.91 -62.98
CA LEU A 57 55.29 55.24 -64.22
C LEU A 57 55.06 56.13 -65.45
N ALA A 58 53.87 56.71 -65.60
CA ALA A 58 53.54 57.59 -66.74
C ALA A 58 54.46 58.82 -66.83
N LEU A 59 54.75 59.47 -65.69
CA LEU A 59 55.69 60.61 -65.65
C LEU A 59 57.12 60.21 -66.03
N GLY A 60 57.58 59.02 -65.61
CA GLY A 60 58.89 58.48 -65.97
C GLY A 60 59.06 58.29 -67.49
N ILE A 61 58.03 57.79 -68.17
CA ILE A 61 58.00 57.64 -69.64
C ILE A 61 58.10 59.01 -70.32
N GLY A 62 57.32 60.00 -69.86
CA GLY A 62 57.34 61.36 -70.39
C GLY A 62 58.71 62.04 -70.26
N ALA A 63 59.36 61.92 -69.10
CA ALA A 63 60.69 62.47 -68.88
C ALA A 63 61.76 61.85 -69.81
N ALA A 64 61.72 60.53 -70.02
CA ALA A 64 62.62 59.83 -70.93
C ALA A 64 62.46 60.29 -72.40
N LEU A 65 61.21 60.54 -72.83
CA LEU A 65 60.92 61.04 -74.19
C LEU A 65 61.47 62.46 -74.41
N ILE A 66 61.28 63.36 -73.44
CA ILE A 66 61.76 64.76 -73.51
C ILE A 66 63.30 64.80 -73.56
N TRP A 67 63.97 64.04 -72.69
CA TRP A 67 65.43 63.95 -72.66
C TRP A 67 66.03 63.45 -73.98
N THR A 68 65.43 62.42 -74.57
CA THR A 68 65.96 61.74 -75.75
C THR A 68 65.73 62.55 -77.03
N THR A 69 64.55 63.17 -77.17
CA THR A 69 64.29 64.13 -78.26
C THR A 69 65.15 65.38 -78.17
N TRP A 70 65.37 65.94 -76.96
CA TRP A 70 66.30 67.06 -76.77
C TRP A 70 67.73 66.71 -77.23
N LYS A 71 68.27 65.59 -76.75
CA LYS A 71 69.64 65.14 -77.04
C LYS A 71 69.87 64.75 -78.51
N HIS A 72 68.91 64.08 -79.15
CA HIS A 72 69.12 63.47 -80.47
C HIS A 72 68.46 64.21 -81.64
N LEU A 73 67.58 65.19 -81.39
CA LEU A 73 66.96 66.03 -82.42
C LEU A 73 67.31 67.52 -82.25
N LEU A 74 67.02 68.11 -81.08
CA LEU A 74 67.09 69.57 -80.91
C LEU A 74 68.54 70.09 -80.85
N VAL A 75 69.41 69.49 -80.02
CA VAL A 75 70.83 69.89 -79.93
C VAL A 75 71.55 69.84 -81.29
N PRO A 76 71.52 68.74 -82.07
CA PRO A 76 72.20 68.68 -83.36
C PRO A 76 71.56 69.53 -84.47
N LEU A 77 70.32 70.02 -84.31
CA LEU A 77 69.74 71.03 -85.22
C LEU A 77 70.25 72.45 -84.94
N GLN A 78 70.68 72.74 -83.70
CA GLN A 78 71.08 74.08 -83.26
C GLN A 78 72.57 74.39 -83.48
N THR A 79 73.38 73.41 -83.88
CA THR A 79 74.79 73.62 -84.25
C THR A 79 74.90 74.02 -85.73
N PRO A 80 75.20 75.29 -86.07
CA PRO A 80 75.45 75.66 -87.46
C PRO A 80 76.74 75.01 -87.96
N VAL A 81 76.73 74.51 -89.19
CA VAL A 81 77.93 74.05 -89.89
C VAL A 81 78.29 75.12 -90.91
N THR A 82 79.53 75.61 -90.93
CA THR A 82 79.93 76.61 -91.94
C THR A 82 80.36 75.93 -93.23
N ASP A 83 80.29 76.63 -94.37
CA ASP A 83 80.82 76.11 -95.63
C ASP A 83 82.34 75.89 -95.56
N LEU A 84 83.05 76.59 -94.67
CA LEU A 84 84.46 76.35 -94.36
C LEU A 84 84.67 75.03 -93.59
N ASP A 85 83.81 74.69 -92.61
CA ASP A 85 83.83 73.38 -91.95
C ASP A 85 83.57 72.24 -92.94
N LEU A 86 82.70 72.46 -93.93
CA LEU A 86 82.44 71.51 -95.00
C LEU A 86 83.66 71.38 -95.94
N ALA A 87 84.25 72.50 -96.35
CA ALA A 87 85.46 72.53 -97.18
C ALA A 87 86.62 71.77 -96.50
N LEU A 88 86.90 72.05 -95.23
CA LEU A 88 87.94 71.38 -94.45
C LEU A 88 87.67 69.87 -94.27
N LYS A 89 86.40 69.46 -94.13
CA LYS A 89 86.03 68.02 -94.09
C LYS A 89 86.18 67.34 -95.45
N ILE A 90 85.91 68.05 -96.55
CA ILE A 90 86.10 67.56 -97.92
C ILE A 90 87.60 67.41 -98.22
N GLU A 91 88.43 68.42 -97.95
CA GLU A 91 89.89 68.36 -98.15
C GLU A 91 90.54 67.27 -97.29
N LYS A 92 90.11 67.12 -96.03
CA LYS A 92 90.59 66.05 -95.13
C LYS A 92 90.23 64.63 -95.64
N ARG A 93 89.27 64.50 -96.56
CA ARG A 93 88.94 63.25 -97.27
C ARG A 93 89.62 63.14 -98.64
N TYR A 94 89.92 64.27 -99.29
CA TYR A 94 90.56 64.36 -100.61
C TYR A 94 91.82 65.25 -100.58
N PRO A 95 92.98 64.73 -100.10
CA PRO A 95 94.21 65.52 -99.93
C PRO A 95 94.81 66.10 -101.22
N ALA A 96 94.30 65.72 -102.38
CA ALA A 96 94.71 66.26 -103.69
C ALA A 96 94.46 67.77 -103.82
N LEU A 97 93.51 68.33 -103.05
CA LEU A 97 93.13 69.75 -103.08
C LEU A 97 94.14 70.68 -102.37
N LYS A 98 95.06 70.14 -101.55
CA LYS A 98 96.21 70.85 -100.94
C LYS A 98 95.89 72.25 -100.40
N ASP A 99 94.95 72.33 -99.47
CA ASP A 99 94.49 73.54 -98.78
C ASP A 99 93.97 74.67 -99.70
N SER A 100 93.84 74.41 -101.01
CA SER A 100 93.46 75.41 -102.01
C SER A 100 91.95 75.59 -102.12
N PHE A 101 91.14 74.62 -101.70
CA PHE A 101 89.68 74.68 -101.78
C PHE A 101 89.09 75.41 -100.58
N SER A 102 89.58 75.14 -99.35
CA SER A 102 89.24 75.95 -98.17
C SER A 102 89.70 77.39 -98.34
N SER A 103 90.96 77.62 -98.74
CA SER A 103 91.49 78.96 -99.03
C SER A 103 90.69 79.69 -100.14
N SER A 104 90.20 78.97 -101.16
CA SER A 104 89.40 79.60 -102.22
C SER A 104 87.98 79.96 -101.78
N ILE A 105 87.35 79.16 -100.93
CA ILE A 105 86.06 79.51 -100.31
C ILE A 105 86.24 80.70 -99.35
N GLU A 106 87.34 80.76 -98.60
CA GLU A 106 87.67 81.94 -97.79
C GLU A 106 87.88 83.19 -98.68
N PHE A 107 88.68 83.10 -99.75
CA PHE A 107 88.89 84.22 -100.68
C PHE A 107 87.63 84.64 -101.46
N ASP A 108 86.69 83.73 -101.76
CA ASP A 108 85.39 84.03 -102.38
C ASP A 108 84.39 84.66 -101.38
N SER A 109 84.68 84.58 -100.08
CA SER A 109 83.87 85.18 -99.00
C SER A 109 84.34 86.57 -98.55
N GLN A 110 85.59 86.96 -98.84
CA GLN A 110 86.19 88.22 -98.37
C GLN A 110 86.15 89.35 -99.44
N PRO A 111 85.54 90.52 -99.16
CA PRO A 111 85.56 91.66 -100.07
C PRO A 111 86.97 92.25 -100.24
N ALA A 112 87.20 92.95 -101.35
CA ALA A 112 88.55 93.28 -101.85
C ALA A 112 89.32 94.34 -101.01
N ALA A 113 89.89 93.93 -99.89
CA ALA A 113 90.82 94.72 -99.09
C ALA A 113 92.15 95.01 -99.81
N HIS A 114 92.74 96.17 -99.53
CA HIS A 114 93.82 96.79 -100.32
C HIS A 114 95.22 96.16 -100.20
N TYR A 115 95.39 95.08 -99.43
CA TYR A 115 96.69 94.51 -99.06
C TYR A 115 96.91 93.04 -99.50
N ALA A 116 96.05 92.50 -100.38
CA ALA A 116 96.06 91.08 -100.76
C ALA A 116 96.36 90.82 -102.26
N GLY A 117 97.59 91.13 -102.68
CA GLY A 117 98.19 90.67 -103.95
C GLY A 117 97.49 91.06 -105.26
N SER A 118 97.94 90.46 -106.37
CA SER A 118 97.31 90.65 -107.69
C SER A 118 95.92 90.02 -107.73
N ALA A 119 94.91 90.80 -108.14
CA ALA A 119 93.54 90.33 -108.30
C ALA A 119 93.42 89.15 -109.28
N GLN A 120 94.20 89.16 -110.37
CA GLN A 120 94.25 88.06 -111.33
C GLN A 120 94.73 86.75 -110.68
N MET A 121 95.65 86.82 -109.71
CA MET A 121 96.20 85.64 -109.05
C MET A 121 95.17 85.00 -108.12
N ARG A 122 94.44 85.79 -107.31
CA ARG A 122 93.30 85.30 -106.51
C ARG A 122 92.23 84.66 -107.40
N GLN A 123 91.84 85.33 -108.48
CA GLN A 123 90.82 84.82 -109.40
C GLN A 123 91.26 83.54 -110.12
N THR A 124 92.56 83.39 -110.43
CA THR A 124 93.13 82.16 -111.00
C THR A 124 93.11 81.01 -109.99
N VAL A 125 93.51 81.24 -108.74
CA VAL A 125 93.49 80.22 -107.68
C VAL A 125 92.07 79.71 -107.43
N ILE A 126 91.10 80.61 -107.28
CA ILE A 126 89.67 80.24 -107.11
C ILE A 126 89.18 79.44 -108.33
N GLN A 127 89.50 79.87 -109.56
CA GLN A 127 89.06 79.16 -110.75
C GLN A 127 89.70 77.77 -110.90
N GLN A 128 90.96 77.60 -110.51
CA GLN A 128 91.68 76.34 -110.60
C GLN A 128 91.25 75.33 -109.52
N SER A 129 91.11 75.77 -108.26
CA SER A 129 90.62 74.92 -107.17
C SER A 129 89.17 74.49 -107.42
N TYR A 130 88.32 75.40 -107.92
CA TYR A 130 86.93 75.07 -108.27
C TYR A 130 86.85 74.11 -109.47
N GLN A 131 87.75 74.20 -110.47
CA GLN A 131 87.82 73.21 -111.54
C GLN A 131 88.24 71.81 -111.07
N GLN A 132 89.05 71.70 -110.01
CA GLN A 132 89.41 70.42 -109.40
C GLN A 132 88.27 69.88 -108.51
N ALA A 133 87.69 70.73 -107.66
CA ALA A 133 86.60 70.36 -106.75
C ALA A 133 85.32 69.95 -107.49
N ALA A 134 85.01 70.56 -108.64
CA ALA A 134 83.85 70.22 -109.47
C ALA A 134 83.88 68.79 -110.06
N GLN A 135 85.00 68.06 -109.94
CA GLN A 135 85.10 66.65 -110.35
C GLN A 135 84.79 65.66 -109.21
N ILE A 136 84.44 66.15 -108.00
CA ILE A 136 84.25 65.33 -106.79
C ILE A 136 82.78 65.35 -106.35
N ASN A 137 82.18 64.18 -106.11
CA ASN A 137 80.81 64.05 -105.62
C ASN A 137 80.73 64.13 -104.09
N PHE A 138 80.48 65.32 -103.53
CA PHE A 138 80.46 65.51 -102.06
C PHE A 138 79.42 64.65 -101.33
N LEU A 139 78.33 64.24 -101.99
CA LEU A 139 77.24 63.46 -101.38
C LEU A 139 77.65 62.04 -100.95
N GLU A 140 78.83 61.55 -101.35
CA GLU A 140 79.37 60.23 -100.99
C GLU A 140 80.13 60.24 -99.64
N LEU A 141 80.41 61.41 -99.05
CA LEU A 141 81.05 61.52 -97.73
C LEU A 141 80.12 61.15 -96.54
N ILE A 142 78.83 60.93 -96.77
CA ILE A 142 77.81 60.80 -95.72
C ILE A 142 77.55 59.32 -95.39
N ASP A 143 78.10 58.83 -94.28
CA ASP A 143 77.72 57.51 -93.74
C ASP A 143 76.29 57.53 -93.17
N THR A 144 75.51 56.50 -93.50
CA THR A 144 74.12 56.31 -93.05
C THR A 144 73.91 55.02 -92.24
N HIS A 145 74.94 54.20 -92.02
CA HIS A 145 74.84 52.95 -91.26
C HIS A 145 74.27 53.07 -89.84
N PRO A 146 74.65 54.04 -88.98
CA PRO A 146 74.12 54.09 -87.61
C PRO A 146 72.61 54.36 -87.59
N ILE A 147 72.11 55.24 -88.46
CA ILE A 147 70.69 55.63 -88.53
C ILE A 147 69.81 54.44 -88.93
N ARG A 148 70.27 53.62 -89.89
CA ARG A 148 69.54 52.42 -90.34
C ARG A 148 69.26 51.43 -89.19
N LYS A 149 70.17 51.26 -88.23
CA LYS A 149 69.97 50.35 -87.09
C LYS A 149 68.80 50.77 -86.21
N ILE A 150 68.68 52.07 -85.92
CA ILE A 150 67.62 52.62 -85.06
C ILE A 150 66.27 52.63 -85.80
N MET A 151 66.30 52.84 -87.12
CA MET A 151 65.11 52.70 -87.98
C MET A 151 64.56 51.26 -87.97
N PHE A 152 65.41 50.24 -87.97
CA PHE A 152 64.98 48.84 -87.86
C PHE A 152 64.40 48.49 -86.47
N SER A 153 64.99 48.98 -85.37
CA SER A 153 64.41 48.74 -84.04
C SER A 153 63.08 49.48 -83.83
N ALA A 154 62.90 50.66 -84.43
CA ALA A 154 61.62 51.37 -84.47
C ALA A 154 60.55 50.53 -85.18
N ALA A 155 60.86 50.02 -86.38
CA ALA A 155 59.94 49.19 -87.15
C ALA A 155 59.56 47.89 -86.42
N PHE A 156 60.52 47.23 -85.76
CA PHE A 156 60.26 46.01 -84.98
C PHE A 156 59.31 46.25 -83.79
N LEU A 157 59.51 47.34 -83.02
CA LEU A 157 58.64 47.68 -81.90
C LEU A 157 57.20 47.99 -82.34
N CYS A 158 57.01 48.69 -83.47
CA CYS A 158 55.68 48.91 -84.05
C CYS A 158 54.98 47.58 -84.40
N LEU A 159 55.70 46.64 -85.01
CA LEU A 159 55.17 45.35 -85.44
C LEU A 159 54.78 44.47 -84.24
N LEU A 160 55.61 44.47 -83.18
CA LEU A 160 55.36 43.76 -81.92
C LEU A 160 54.13 44.32 -81.19
N LEU A 161 54.00 45.65 -81.09
CA LEU A 161 52.82 46.32 -80.50
C LEU A 161 51.52 45.95 -81.25
N ALA A 162 51.56 45.93 -82.59
CA ALA A 162 50.43 45.55 -83.41
C ALA A 162 50.00 44.09 -83.21
N GLY A 163 50.96 43.17 -83.07
CA GLY A 163 50.69 41.75 -82.77
C GLY A 163 49.92 41.54 -81.47
N ILE A 164 50.40 42.12 -80.36
CA ILE A 164 49.74 41.98 -79.04
C ILE A 164 48.33 42.59 -79.05
N SER A 165 48.16 43.73 -79.74
CA SER A 165 46.86 44.39 -79.89
C SER A 165 45.80 43.53 -80.58
N ILE A 166 46.22 42.61 -81.47
CA ILE A 166 45.32 41.71 -82.20
C ILE A 166 44.91 40.50 -81.34
N LEU A 167 45.84 39.90 -80.59
CA LEU A 167 45.52 38.74 -79.73
C LEU A 167 44.73 39.14 -78.48
N HIS A 168 45.02 40.30 -77.88
CA HIS A 168 44.50 40.69 -76.57
C HIS A 168 43.82 42.07 -76.56
N PRO A 169 42.86 42.36 -77.47
CA PRO A 169 42.36 43.72 -77.73
C PRO A 169 41.74 44.39 -76.49
N ARG A 170 40.98 43.65 -75.67
CA ARG A 170 40.39 44.18 -74.43
C ARG A 170 41.45 44.52 -73.37
N GLN A 171 42.44 43.65 -73.18
CA GLN A 171 43.50 43.83 -72.18
C GLN A 171 44.46 44.96 -72.60
N MET A 172 44.82 45.03 -73.89
CA MET A 172 45.63 46.11 -74.47
C MET A 172 44.94 47.47 -74.28
N MET A 173 43.63 47.55 -74.56
CA MET A 173 42.84 48.79 -74.40
C MET A 173 42.70 49.19 -72.92
N LEU A 174 42.42 48.24 -72.02
CA LEU A 174 42.33 48.49 -70.59
C LEU A 174 43.66 48.93 -69.99
N GLY A 175 44.78 48.31 -70.38
CA GLY A 175 46.13 48.70 -69.95
C GLY A 175 46.52 50.09 -70.46
N PHE A 176 46.22 50.42 -71.71
CA PHE A 176 46.41 51.77 -72.25
C PHE A 176 45.58 52.82 -71.49
N HIS A 177 44.33 52.49 -71.16
CA HIS A 177 43.44 53.34 -70.37
C HIS A 177 43.95 53.51 -68.92
N ARG A 178 44.43 52.44 -68.28
CA ARG A 178 45.07 52.46 -66.93
C ARG A 178 46.36 53.30 -66.90
N LEU A 179 47.13 53.32 -68.00
CA LEU A 179 48.35 54.12 -68.12
C LEU A 179 48.07 55.62 -68.38
N MET A 180 47.07 55.94 -69.21
CA MET A 180 46.74 57.34 -69.56
C MET A 180 45.83 58.03 -68.54
N LEU A 181 44.97 57.29 -67.85
CA LEU A 181 43.99 57.81 -66.90
C LEU A 181 44.10 57.08 -65.55
N PRO A 182 45.23 57.24 -64.83
CA PRO A 182 45.55 56.42 -63.66
C PRO A 182 44.48 56.44 -62.55
N PHE A 183 43.83 57.60 -62.35
CA PHE A 183 42.84 57.84 -61.29
C PHE A 183 41.39 57.40 -61.61
N SER A 184 41.06 57.09 -62.85
CA SER A 184 39.67 56.80 -63.29
C SER A 184 39.52 55.52 -64.11
N ALA A 185 40.55 54.67 -64.10
CA ALA A 185 40.53 53.42 -64.83
C ALA A 185 39.83 52.28 -64.05
N PRO A 186 39.05 51.42 -64.73
CA PRO A 186 38.35 50.31 -64.09
C PRO A 186 39.32 49.22 -63.58
N GLN A 187 38.86 48.47 -62.58
CA GLN A 187 39.53 47.26 -62.09
C GLN A 187 39.59 46.17 -63.17
N TRP A 188 40.49 45.19 -63.01
CA TRP A 188 40.44 43.98 -63.84
C TRP A 188 39.17 43.16 -63.50
N PRO A 189 38.57 42.43 -64.46
CA PRO A 189 37.30 41.74 -64.24
C PRO A 189 37.44 40.50 -63.34
N GLN A 190 36.70 40.49 -62.22
CA GLN A 190 36.62 39.37 -61.27
C GLN A 190 35.75 38.21 -61.76
N SER A 191 36.15 36.98 -61.42
CA SER A 191 35.48 35.72 -61.75
C SER A 191 34.43 35.27 -60.73
N VAL A 192 34.55 35.68 -59.46
CA VAL A 192 33.59 35.44 -58.36
C VAL A 192 32.76 36.71 -58.08
N GLU A 193 31.57 36.56 -57.48
CA GLU A 193 30.76 37.65 -56.93
C GLU A 193 29.84 37.10 -55.82
N LEU A 194 30.15 37.39 -54.56
CA LEU A 194 29.50 36.74 -53.41
C LEU A 194 28.29 37.52 -52.86
N GLN A 195 27.22 36.80 -52.51
CA GLN A 195 26.00 37.37 -51.92
C GLN A 195 25.46 36.50 -50.76
N ILE A 196 24.96 37.12 -49.69
CA ILE A 196 24.37 36.44 -48.53
C ILE A 196 22.83 36.40 -48.68
N LEU A 197 22.25 35.25 -48.38
CA LEU A 197 20.81 34.95 -48.41
C LEU A 197 20.29 34.59 -47.01
N ASP A 198 19.00 34.81 -46.75
CA ASP A 198 18.31 34.39 -45.53
C ASP A 198 17.84 32.92 -45.56
N GLU A 199 17.12 32.48 -44.53
CA GLU A 199 16.52 31.15 -44.42
C GLU A 199 15.50 30.84 -45.54
N ASN A 200 14.98 31.84 -46.24
CA ASN A 200 14.05 31.73 -47.37
C ASN A 200 14.76 31.84 -48.74
N LEU A 201 16.10 31.83 -48.77
CA LEU A 201 16.94 32.07 -49.95
C LEU A 201 16.79 33.47 -50.57
N ILE A 202 16.30 34.45 -49.80
CA ILE A 202 16.14 35.85 -50.24
C ILE A 202 17.44 36.62 -49.93
N PRO A 203 18.01 37.39 -50.90
CA PRO A 203 19.22 38.16 -50.65
C PRO A 203 19.04 39.24 -49.57
N ILE A 204 19.98 39.33 -48.64
CA ILE A 204 19.92 40.29 -47.53
C ILE A 204 20.73 41.55 -47.87
N GLU A 205 20.05 42.68 -48.05
CA GLU A 205 20.68 43.99 -48.26
C GLU A 205 20.50 44.89 -47.01
N THR A 206 21.58 45.08 -46.23
CA THR A 206 21.57 46.02 -45.10
C THR A 206 22.28 47.32 -45.43
N SER A 207 21.80 48.42 -44.86
CA SER A 207 22.46 49.74 -44.91
C SER A 207 22.67 50.29 -43.50
N PRO A 208 23.54 51.29 -43.28
CA PRO A 208 23.73 51.90 -41.95
C PRO A 208 22.47 52.49 -41.31
N GLY A 209 21.43 52.80 -42.10
CA GLY A 209 20.10 53.20 -41.63
C GLY A 209 19.03 52.10 -41.63
N ASN A 210 19.38 50.88 -42.05
CA ASN A 210 18.49 49.70 -42.07
C ASN A 210 19.31 48.41 -41.80
N PRO A 211 19.64 48.11 -40.53
CA PRO A 211 20.30 46.88 -40.14
C PRO A 211 19.30 45.71 -40.06
N TYR A 212 19.77 44.49 -40.32
CA TYR A 212 18.96 43.28 -40.15
C TYR A 212 18.75 42.98 -38.66
N GLN A 213 17.50 42.71 -38.26
CA GLN A 213 17.14 42.58 -36.84
C GLN A 213 16.92 41.10 -36.48
N VAL A 214 17.67 40.64 -35.47
CA VAL A 214 17.58 39.27 -34.92
C VAL A 214 17.32 39.36 -33.42
N VAL A 215 16.55 38.43 -32.85
CA VAL A 215 16.30 38.43 -31.41
C VAL A 215 17.58 38.01 -30.67
N GLU A 216 17.92 38.75 -29.62
CA GLU A 216 19.14 38.50 -28.83
C GLU A 216 19.16 37.06 -28.28
N GLY A 217 20.25 36.34 -28.55
CA GLY A 217 20.42 34.93 -28.19
C GLY A 217 19.87 33.90 -29.20
N GLN A 218 19.20 34.31 -30.28
CA GLN A 218 18.87 33.40 -31.39
C GLN A 218 20.11 33.09 -32.25
N THR A 219 20.11 31.90 -32.85
CA THR A 219 21.01 31.52 -33.94
C THR A 219 20.49 32.09 -35.25
N PHE A 220 21.22 33.03 -35.85
CA PHE A 220 20.97 33.49 -37.21
C PHE A 220 21.58 32.50 -38.20
N GLN A 221 20.75 31.83 -39.01
CA GLN A 221 21.21 31.00 -40.12
C GLN A 221 21.20 31.80 -41.43
N PHE A 222 22.15 31.52 -42.31
CA PHE A 222 22.26 32.17 -43.60
C PHE A 222 22.95 31.27 -44.64
N PHE A 223 22.76 31.62 -45.90
CA PHE A 223 23.43 30.98 -47.03
C PHE A 223 24.26 32.00 -47.82
N VAL A 224 25.20 31.51 -48.63
CA VAL A 224 26.09 32.32 -49.47
C VAL A 224 26.10 31.75 -50.88
N GLU A 225 25.79 32.59 -51.87
CA GLU A 225 25.77 32.27 -53.29
C GLU A 225 26.92 32.99 -54.03
N ASN A 226 27.46 32.36 -55.08
CA ASN A 226 28.28 33.04 -56.09
C ASN A 226 27.39 33.35 -57.31
N ARG A 227 27.19 34.63 -57.63
CA ARG A 227 26.27 35.05 -58.70
C ARG A 227 26.76 34.69 -60.11
N LYS A 228 28.01 34.21 -60.25
CA LYS A 228 28.67 33.89 -61.53
C LYS A 228 28.86 32.38 -61.78
N GLY A 229 28.52 31.51 -60.83
CA GLY A 229 28.72 30.06 -60.93
C GLY A 229 28.71 29.36 -59.57
N ALA A 230 29.33 28.19 -59.47
CA ALA A 230 29.48 27.50 -58.18
C ALA A 230 30.27 28.37 -57.17
N PRO A 231 29.97 28.31 -55.86
CA PRO A 231 30.79 28.94 -54.82
C PRO A 231 32.20 28.33 -54.78
N PRO A 232 33.24 29.13 -54.50
CA PRO A 232 34.63 28.65 -54.49
C PRO A 232 34.94 27.76 -53.28
N GLU A 233 35.87 26.83 -53.42
CA GLU A 233 36.24 25.86 -52.36
C GLU A 233 36.90 26.50 -51.11
N ASP A 234 37.41 27.73 -51.23
CA ASP A 234 38.10 28.45 -50.15
C ASP A 234 37.18 29.38 -49.33
N LEU A 235 35.86 29.33 -49.59
CA LEU A 235 34.85 30.23 -49.05
C LEU A 235 34.84 30.31 -47.51
N ARG A 236 34.95 31.53 -46.99
CA ARG A 236 34.96 31.83 -45.56
C ARG A 236 33.90 32.86 -45.19
N LEU A 237 33.36 32.69 -44.00
CA LEU A 237 32.71 33.74 -43.24
C LEU A 237 33.80 34.61 -42.61
N GLU A 238 33.68 35.92 -42.72
CA GLU A 238 34.34 36.86 -41.81
C GLU A 238 33.28 37.58 -40.98
N TYR A 239 33.46 37.64 -39.66
CA TYR A 239 32.56 38.39 -38.79
C TYR A 239 33.28 39.20 -37.71
N GLN A 240 32.66 40.31 -37.34
CA GLN A 240 33.16 41.31 -36.40
C GLN A 240 32.13 41.50 -35.28
N THR A 241 32.49 41.17 -34.04
CA THR A 241 31.72 41.55 -32.84
C THR A 241 32.39 42.73 -32.12
N SER A 242 31.59 43.60 -31.51
CA SER A 242 32.04 44.77 -30.76
C SER A 242 31.94 44.51 -29.25
N GLN A 243 32.92 43.79 -28.69
CA GLN A 243 33.06 43.68 -27.24
C GLN A 243 33.69 44.95 -26.65
N LYS A 244 33.23 45.34 -25.46
CA LYS A 244 33.43 46.67 -24.85
C LYS A 244 34.87 47.09 -24.49
N SER A 245 35.91 46.31 -24.82
CA SER A 245 37.24 46.46 -24.18
C SER A 245 38.47 46.37 -25.10
N THR A 246 38.33 46.39 -26.43
CA THR A 246 39.48 46.43 -27.35
C THR A 246 39.43 47.65 -28.29
N LEU A 247 40.56 48.35 -28.40
CA LEU A 247 40.74 49.49 -29.31
C LEU A 247 40.80 49.09 -30.80
N HIS A 248 40.96 47.80 -31.07
CA HIS A 248 40.85 47.21 -32.39
C HIS A 248 39.76 46.13 -32.36
N PRO A 249 38.86 46.09 -33.35
CA PRO A 249 37.89 45.01 -33.46
C PRO A 249 38.59 43.75 -33.97
N GLN A 250 38.36 42.61 -33.34
CA GLN A 250 38.77 41.33 -33.91
C GLN A 250 37.80 40.95 -35.04
N ILE A 251 38.38 40.60 -36.18
CA ILE A 251 37.70 39.88 -37.26
C ILE A 251 37.99 38.41 -37.02
N TYR A 252 36.93 37.62 -36.87
CA TYR A 252 36.99 36.17 -36.82
C TYR A 252 36.73 35.65 -38.24
N SER A 253 37.43 34.59 -38.65
CA SER A 253 37.27 33.97 -39.96
C SER A 253 37.09 32.46 -39.82
N GLU A 254 36.01 31.93 -40.38
CA GLU A 254 35.63 30.52 -40.29
C GLU A 254 35.28 29.97 -41.68
N PRO A 255 35.66 28.72 -42.02
CA PRO A 255 35.31 28.13 -43.31
C PRO A 255 33.82 27.79 -43.38
N LEU A 256 33.15 28.21 -44.45
CA LEU A 256 31.76 27.84 -44.71
C LEU A 256 31.67 26.44 -45.33
N ARG A 257 30.55 25.75 -45.13
CA ARG A 257 30.31 24.42 -45.73
C ARG A 257 29.43 24.54 -46.96
N LEU A 258 29.82 23.91 -48.06
CA LEU A 258 28.98 23.82 -49.26
C LEU A 258 27.87 22.78 -49.05
N VAL A 259 26.63 23.16 -49.36
CA VAL A 259 25.42 22.34 -49.27
C VAL A 259 24.52 22.66 -50.46
N SER A 260 24.06 21.63 -51.17
CA SER A 260 23.05 21.75 -52.22
C SER A 260 21.66 21.89 -51.56
N VAL A 261 20.96 23.00 -51.81
CA VAL A 261 19.64 23.30 -51.24
C VAL A 261 18.58 23.31 -52.34
N PRO A 262 17.48 22.54 -52.23
CA PRO A 262 16.41 22.54 -53.21
C PRO A 262 15.61 23.85 -53.16
N ASP A 263 15.77 24.69 -54.18
CA ASP A 263 15.06 25.96 -54.29
C ASP A 263 13.58 25.73 -54.67
N SER A 264 12.68 26.02 -53.73
CA SER A 264 11.23 25.82 -53.90
C SER A 264 10.58 26.76 -54.92
N ALA A 265 11.26 27.83 -55.35
CA ALA A 265 10.78 28.76 -56.37
C ALA A 265 11.25 28.40 -57.79
N THR A 266 12.37 27.68 -57.94
CA THR A 266 12.95 27.33 -59.26
C THR A 266 12.98 25.83 -59.56
N GLY A 267 12.85 24.96 -58.56
CA GLY A 267 12.83 23.49 -58.71
C GLY A 267 14.20 22.88 -59.04
N VAL A 268 15.30 23.59 -58.75
CA VAL A 268 16.68 23.17 -59.01
C VAL A 268 17.48 23.29 -57.72
N ASP A 269 18.36 22.31 -57.46
CA ASP A 269 19.27 22.37 -56.32
C ASP A 269 20.34 23.45 -56.55
N ARG A 270 20.51 24.37 -55.58
CA ARG A 270 21.53 25.43 -55.60
C ARG A 270 22.64 25.08 -54.62
N ASP A 271 23.89 25.01 -55.11
CA ASP A 271 25.07 24.81 -54.27
C ASP A 271 25.42 26.11 -53.54
N LEU A 272 25.26 26.11 -52.22
CA LEU A 272 25.37 27.31 -51.38
C LEU A 272 26.32 27.06 -50.19
N GLY A 273 27.06 28.09 -49.79
CA GLY A 273 27.80 28.07 -48.53
C GLY A 273 26.88 28.32 -47.34
N THR A 274 26.67 27.35 -46.45
CA THR A 274 25.84 27.52 -45.24
C THR A 274 26.68 27.92 -44.02
N GLY A 275 26.13 28.82 -43.20
CA GLY A 275 26.71 29.26 -41.93
C GLY A 275 25.62 29.61 -40.90
N SER A 276 25.99 29.59 -39.62
CA SER A 276 25.08 29.96 -38.53
C SER A 276 25.83 30.62 -37.37
N LEU A 277 25.25 31.68 -36.80
CA LEU A 277 25.91 32.54 -35.82
C LEU A 277 24.94 32.96 -34.70
N VAL A 278 25.30 32.73 -33.44
CA VAL A 278 24.49 33.13 -32.27
C VAL A 278 24.66 34.62 -32.00
N VAL A 279 23.55 35.39 -32.04
CA VAL A 279 23.58 36.85 -31.92
C VAL A 279 23.58 37.28 -30.45
N SER A 280 24.74 37.13 -29.81
CA SER A 280 25.00 37.46 -28.40
C SER A 280 25.60 38.86 -28.19
N SER A 281 25.44 39.78 -29.15
CA SER A 281 26.06 41.12 -29.11
C SER A 281 25.22 42.15 -29.84
N LYS A 282 25.13 43.37 -29.29
CA LYS A 282 24.21 44.43 -29.75
C LYS A 282 24.32 44.79 -31.23
N THR A 283 25.51 44.66 -31.80
CA THR A 283 25.74 44.81 -33.23
C THR A 283 26.85 43.85 -33.63
N VAL A 284 26.58 43.07 -34.69
CA VAL A 284 27.53 42.16 -35.32
C VAL A 284 27.60 42.55 -36.80
N LYS A 285 28.79 42.51 -37.40
CA LYS A 285 28.93 42.59 -38.85
C LYS A 285 29.41 41.26 -39.40
N LEU A 286 28.92 40.84 -40.56
CA LEU A 286 29.49 39.71 -41.31
C LEU A 286 29.65 40.01 -42.79
N ARG A 287 30.51 39.23 -43.46
CA ARG A 287 30.62 39.14 -44.92
C ARG A 287 31.16 37.76 -45.30
N ALA A 288 31.02 37.38 -46.56
CA ALA A 288 31.76 36.25 -47.13
C ALA A 288 33.01 36.73 -47.88
N ALA A 289 33.99 35.85 -48.02
CA ALA A 289 35.18 36.05 -48.86
C ALA A 289 35.65 34.71 -49.45
N GLY A 290 36.13 34.73 -50.70
CA GLY A 290 36.64 33.53 -51.39
C GLY A 290 36.96 33.80 -52.86
N GLY A 291 37.91 33.05 -53.42
CA GLY A 291 38.40 33.27 -54.78
C GLY A 291 39.00 34.66 -54.98
N ASP A 292 38.52 35.39 -56.00
CA ASP A 292 38.93 36.78 -56.27
C ASP A 292 37.96 37.85 -55.72
N ASP A 293 36.94 37.46 -54.94
CA ASP A 293 36.08 38.38 -54.19
C ASP A 293 36.45 38.41 -52.71
N THR A 294 37.15 39.48 -52.33
CA THR A 294 37.58 39.80 -50.96
C THR A 294 37.00 41.12 -50.45
N ASN A 295 36.12 41.75 -51.24
CA ASN A 295 35.62 43.12 -51.01
C ASN A 295 34.10 43.18 -50.80
N MET A 296 33.44 42.04 -50.59
CA MET A 296 32.03 41.96 -50.25
C MET A 296 31.65 42.96 -49.11
N PRO A 297 30.55 43.72 -49.26
CA PRO A 297 30.05 44.63 -48.22
C PRO A 297 29.73 43.92 -46.90
N TRP A 298 29.95 44.62 -45.78
CA TRP A 298 29.60 44.15 -44.45
C TRP A 298 28.10 44.23 -44.20
N LEU A 299 27.44 43.08 -44.05
CA LEU A 299 26.08 42.95 -43.53
C LEU A 299 26.05 43.39 -42.06
N ILE A 300 25.08 44.21 -41.66
CA ILE A 300 24.95 44.72 -40.28
C ILE A 300 23.75 44.06 -39.60
N ILE A 301 24.00 43.22 -38.60
CA ILE A 301 22.99 42.63 -37.72
C ILE A 301 22.92 43.42 -36.41
N GLN A 302 21.70 43.73 -35.97
CA GLN A 302 21.42 44.35 -34.67
C GLN A 302 20.60 43.38 -33.79
N SER A 303 21.01 43.21 -32.52
CA SER A 303 20.20 42.44 -31.57
C SER A 303 19.00 43.25 -31.09
N VAL A 304 17.85 42.59 -30.98
CA VAL A 304 16.61 43.13 -30.42
C VAL A 304 16.23 42.27 -29.21
N PRO A 305 15.90 42.84 -28.04
CA PRO A 305 15.51 42.04 -26.88
C PRO A 305 14.23 41.23 -27.17
N PRO A 306 14.08 40.02 -26.60
CA PRO A 306 12.89 39.19 -26.80
C PRO A 306 11.63 39.88 -26.28
N THR A 307 10.48 39.54 -26.88
CA THR A 307 9.18 39.86 -26.30
C THR A 307 8.93 38.93 -25.12
N THR A 308 8.76 39.48 -23.91
CA THR A 308 8.49 38.70 -22.69
C THR A 308 7.16 39.12 -22.07
N ILE A 309 6.61 38.26 -21.22
CA ILE A 309 5.39 38.50 -20.46
C ILE A 309 5.75 38.45 -18.98
N GLN A 310 5.18 39.36 -18.19
CA GLN A 310 5.27 39.34 -16.74
C GLN A 310 3.86 39.18 -16.17
N LEU A 311 3.65 38.12 -15.38
CA LEU A 311 2.41 37.96 -14.62
C LEU A 311 2.38 38.98 -13.49
N GLU A 312 1.37 39.85 -13.47
CA GLU A 312 1.25 40.90 -12.46
C GLU A 312 0.43 40.42 -11.27
N LYS A 313 -0.61 39.64 -11.52
CA LYS A 313 -1.47 39.05 -10.50
C LYS A 313 -2.16 37.79 -11.04
N VAL A 314 -2.29 36.78 -10.18
CA VAL A 314 -3.14 35.61 -10.40
C VAL A 314 -4.10 35.50 -9.23
N THR A 315 -5.41 35.51 -9.50
CA THR A 315 -6.46 35.34 -8.50
C THR A 315 -7.10 33.96 -8.67
N LEU A 316 -7.03 33.14 -7.62
CA LEU A 316 -7.69 31.84 -7.54
C LEU A 316 -9.03 32.01 -6.81
N THR A 317 -10.13 31.61 -7.45
CA THR A 317 -11.46 31.47 -6.82
C THR A 317 -11.81 29.99 -6.78
N PRO A 318 -11.65 29.32 -5.62
CA PRO A 318 -12.08 27.93 -5.41
C PRO A 318 -13.59 27.72 -5.65
N PRO A 319 -14.05 26.48 -5.89
CA PRO A 319 -15.46 26.18 -6.04
C PRO A 319 -16.23 26.39 -4.72
N GLU A 320 -17.50 26.76 -4.82
CA GLU A 320 -18.31 27.23 -3.69
C GLU A 320 -18.42 26.22 -2.54
N TYR A 321 -18.53 24.93 -2.85
CA TYR A 321 -18.60 23.84 -1.87
C TYR A 321 -17.39 23.79 -0.93
N SER A 322 -16.21 24.23 -1.40
CA SER A 322 -14.96 24.15 -0.62
C SER A 322 -14.88 25.18 0.52
N GLN A 323 -15.75 26.20 0.50
CA GLN A 323 -15.79 27.32 1.44
C GLN A 323 -14.46 28.11 1.58
N GLN A 324 -13.48 27.88 0.70
CA GLN A 324 -12.15 28.49 0.78
C GLN A 324 -12.17 29.96 0.29
N PRO A 325 -11.42 30.86 0.94
CA PRO A 325 -11.35 32.27 0.54
C PRO A 325 -10.58 32.45 -0.77
N LYS A 326 -11.00 33.43 -1.58
CA LYS A 326 -10.30 33.82 -2.81
C LYS A 326 -8.86 34.22 -2.51
N THR A 327 -7.91 33.59 -3.19
CA THR A 327 -6.48 33.71 -2.92
C THR A 327 -5.77 34.43 -4.06
N SER A 328 -5.00 35.47 -3.76
CA SER A 328 -4.18 36.19 -4.76
C SER A 328 -2.72 35.77 -4.60
N LEU A 329 -2.11 35.31 -5.69
CA LEU A 329 -0.67 35.00 -5.73
C LEU A 329 0.16 36.29 -5.93
N PRO A 330 1.44 36.30 -5.51
CA PRO A 330 2.37 37.39 -5.82
C PRO A 330 2.65 37.53 -7.32
N SER A 331 3.13 38.70 -7.74
CA SER A 331 3.59 38.94 -9.11
C SER A 331 4.75 38.00 -9.48
N GLY A 332 4.77 37.57 -10.75
CA GLY A 332 5.70 36.57 -11.28
C GLY A 332 5.36 35.10 -10.97
N VAL A 333 4.42 34.81 -10.07
CA VAL A 333 4.07 33.43 -9.69
C VAL A 333 2.99 32.86 -10.62
N GLY A 334 3.42 32.14 -11.66
CA GLY A 334 2.53 31.41 -12.57
C GLY A 334 2.26 29.95 -12.23
N HIS A 335 3.07 29.34 -11.37
CA HIS A 335 2.94 27.92 -10.98
C HIS A 335 2.10 27.80 -9.70
N PHE A 336 1.03 26.98 -9.74
CA PHE A 336 0.13 26.82 -8.59
C PHE A 336 -0.60 25.47 -8.55
N LYS A 337 -1.20 25.17 -7.40
CA LYS A 337 -2.07 24.01 -7.17
C LYS A 337 -3.43 24.49 -6.70
N ALA A 338 -4.51 23.90 -7.19
CA ALA A 338 -5.86 24.23 -6.76
C ALA A 338 -6.83 23.08 -7.10
N LEU A 339 -8.02 23.11 -6.49
CA LEU A 339 -9.08 22.11 -6.73
C LEU A 339 -9.60 22.18 -8.17
N VAL A 340 -10.01 21.04 -8.72
CA VAL A 340 -10.85 20.99 -9.92
C VAL A 340 -12.12 21.81 -9.67
N GLY A 341 -12.58 22.57 -10.68
CA GLY A 341 -13.62 23.58 -10.55
C GLY A 341 -13.12 24.98 -10.12
N THR A 342 -11.86 25.13 -9.68
CA THR A 342 -11.28 26.46 -9.38
C THR A 342 -11.21 27.32 -10.64
N ARG A 343 -11.73 28.55 -10.55
CA ARG A 343 -11.58 29.60 -11.56
C ARG A 343 -10.30 30.38 -11.33
N VAL A 344 -9.48 30.48 -12.36
CA VAL A 344 -8.21 31.22 -12.39
C VAL A 344 -8.43 32.48 -13.20
N GLU A 345 -8.22 33.65 -12.58
CA GLU A 345 -8.19 34.96 -13.23
C GLU A 345 -6.74 35.47 -13.25
N MET A 346 -6.27 35.96 -14.39
CA MET A 346 -4.88 36.38 -14.59
C MET A 346 -4.78 37.76 -15.26
N THR A 347 -3.96 38.65 -14.70
CA THR A 347 -3.56 39.91 -15.34
C THR A 347 -2.05 39.89 -15.62
N ALA A 348 -1.66 40.21 -16.85
CA ALA A 348 -0.27 40.17 -17.29
C ALA A 348 0.07 41.35 -18.20
N SER A 349 1.36 41.73 -18.21
CA SER A 349 1.89 42.81 -19.03
C SER A 349 3.09 42.35 -19.87
N SER A 350 3.36 43.05 -20.98
CA SER A 350 4.51 42.77 -21.84
C SER A 350 5.45 43.96 -22.00
N ASN A 351 6.73 43.64 -22.19
CA ASN A 351 7.78 44.63 -22.43
C ASN A 351 7.65 45.39 -23.77
N LYS A 352 6.86 44.87 -24.72
CA LYS A 352 6.58 45.48 -26.04
C LYS A 352 5.08 45.59 -26.32
N LEU A 353 4.73 46.26 -27.42
CA LEU A 353 3.37 46.31 -27.95
C LEU A 353 3.00 44.98 -28.61
N LEU A 354 1.85 44.44 -28.26
CA LEU A 354 1.38 43.15 -28.75
C LEU A 354 0.41 43.32 -29.93
N LYS A 355 0.48 42.39 -30.89
CA LYS A 355 -0.39 42.29 -32.06
C LYS A 355 -1.49 41.24 -31.83
N SER A 356 -1.15 40.13 -31.17
CA SER A 356 -2.10 39.09 -30.76
C SER A 356 -1.59 38.33 -29.55
N VAL A 357 -2.53 37.86 -28.72
CA VAL A 357 -2.30 36.96 -27.58
C VAL A 357 -3.35 35.86 -27.64
N ALA A 358 -2.92 34.61 -27.47
CA ALA A 358 -3.82 33.51 -27.15
C ALA A 358 -3.31 32.75 -25.93
N LEU A 359 -4.22 32.44 -25.00
CA LEU A 359 -3.96 31.54 -23.89
C LEU A 359 -4.02 30.10 -24.41
N ARG A 360 -3.07 29.27 -24.02
CA ARG A 360 -3.08 27.84 -24.34
C ARG A 360 -2.85 27.01 -23.08
N VAL A 361 -3.82 26.16 -22.76
CA VAL A 361 -3.81 25.28 -21.58
C VAL A 361 -3.70 23.84 -22.07
N LYS A 362 -2.72 23.07 -21.58
CA LYS A 362 -2.43 21.70 -22.05
C LYS A 362 -2.25 21.73 -23.59
N ASP A 363 -2.79 20.75 -24.31
CA ASP A 363 -2.73 20.65 -25.77
C ASP A 363 -3.95 21.26 -26.48
N GLN A 364 -4.87 21.89 -25.74
CA GLN A 364 -6.11 22.47 -26.28
C GLN A 364 -5.83 23.56 -27.34
N GLN A 365 -6.84 23.92 -28.12
CA GLN A 365 -6.70 24.97 -29.13
C GLN A 365 -6.44 26.35 -28.48
N PRO A 366 -5.65 27.25 -29.11
CA PRO A 366 -5.34 28.56 -28.53
C PRO A 366 -6.62 29.42 -28.39
N GLN A 367 -6.93 29.86 -27.17
CA GLN A 367 -8.06 30.72 -26.87
C GLN A 367 -7.63 32.21 -27.03
N PRO A 368 -8.20 32.97 -27.97
CA PRO A 368 -7.78 34.36 -28.21
C PRO A 368 -8.13 35.26 -27.01
N VAL A 369 -7.16 36.02 -26.54
CA VAL A 369 -7.29 36.95 -25.40
C VAL A 369 -7.47 38.37 -25.93
N LYS A 370 -8.32 39.16 -25.27
CA LYS A 370 -8.49 40.59 -25.60
C LYS A 370 -7.34 41.38 -24.98
N LEU A 371 -6.65 42.16 -25.81
CA LEU A 371 -5.65 43.14 -25.38
C LEU A 371 -6.35 44.40 -24.86
N ASP A 372 -5.76 45.03 -23.85
CA ASP A 372 -6.19 46.33 -23.34
C ASP A 372 -5.80 47.47 -24.30
N SER A 373 -6.30 48.68 -24.03
CA SER A 373 -6.19 49.83 -24.94
C SER A 373 -4.76 50.32 -25.21
N ASP A 374 -3.79 49.96 -24.36
CA ASP A 374 -2.37 50.23 -24.56
C ASP A 374 -1.62 49.13 -25.32
N ARG A 375 -2.27 47.99 -25.60
CA ARG A 375 -1.71 46.78 -26.22
C ARG A 375 -0.47 46.22 -25.52
N LYS A 376 -0.32 46.46 -24.21
CA LYS A 376 0.72 45.87 -23.36
C LYS A 376 0.14 45.00 -22.26
N HIS A 377 -1.01 45.38 -21.72
CA HIS A 377 -1.72 44.60 -20.70
C HIS A 377 -2.81 43.71 -21.33
N PHE A 378 -3.12 42.61 -20.65
CA PHE A 378 -4.30 41.80 -20.93
C PHE A 378 -4.78 41.08 -19.67
N THR A 379 -6.09 40.78 -19.65
CA THR A 379 -6.74 39.96 -18.62
C THR A 379 -7.33 38.71 -19.26
N THR A 380 -7.19 37.55 -18.61
CA THR A 380 -7.78 36.29 -19.06
C THR A 380 -8.29 35.45 -17.89
N GLU A 381 -9.21 34.53 -18.16
CA GLU A 381 -9.66 33.53 -17.20
C GLU A 381 -9.78 32.13 -17.81
N PHE A 382 -9.59 31.10 -16.98
CA PHE A 382 -9.92 29.71 -17.29
C PHE A 382 -10.34 28.96 -16.02
N VAL A 383 -10.84 27.73 -16.18
CA VAL A 383 -11.25 26.85 -15.08
C VAL A 383 -10.43 25.56 -15.14
N ILE A 384 -10.02 25.04 -13.98
CA ILE A 384 -9.38 23.73 -13.87
C ILE A 384 -10.44 22.65 -14.05
N THR A 385 -10.47 21.96 -15.19
CA THR A 385 -11.46 20.91 -15.50
C THR A 385 -10.94 19.49 -15.30
N GLU A 386 -9.63 19.27 -15.35
CA GLU A 386 -9.00 17.96 -15.23
C GLU A 386 -8.07 17.89 -14.01
N PRO A 387 -7.98 16.74 -13.33
CA PRO A 387 -6.97 16.51 -12.29
C PRO A 387 -5.59 16.16 -12.88
N GLY A 388 -4.53 16.40 -12.10
CA GLY A 388 -3.13 16.16 -12.49
C GLY A 388 -2.38 17.44 -12.85
N THR A 389 -1.11 17.29 -13.24
CA THR A 389 -0.23 18.42 -13.57
C THR A 389 -0.13 18.62 -15.08
N TYR A 390 -0.40 19.84 -15.55
CA TYR A 390 -0.26 20.24 -16.95
C TYR A 390 0.28 21.67 -17.08
N SER A 391 0.89 21.98 -18.23
CA SER A 391 1.42 23.34 -18.50
C SER A 391 0.41 24.21 -19.24
N TYR A 392 0.46 25.52 -18.99
CA TYR A 392 -0.15 26.54 -19.83
C TYR A 392 0.88 27.60 -20.23
N TRP A 393 0.64 28.30 -21.33
CA TRP A 393 1.49 29.36 -21.84
C TRP A 393 0.67 30.34 -22.70
N PHE A 394 1.31 31.40 -23.16
CA PHE A 394 0.71 32.39 -24.06
C PHE A 394 1.40 32.36 -25.42
N ASP A 395 0.63 32.04 -26.46
CA ASP A 395 1.07 32.19 -27.85
C ASP A 395 0.95 33.68 -28.23
N ILE A 396 2.09 34.39 -28.32
CA ILE A 396 2.15 35.84 -28.53
C ILE A 396 2.92 36.27 -29.77
N GLU A 397 2.50 37.39 -30.35
CA GLU A 397 3.18 38.07 -31.46
C GLU A 397 3.20 39.58 -31.20
N ASN A 398 4.34 40.24 -31.38
CA ASN A 398 4.46 41.69 -31.18
C ASN A 398 4.07 42.50 -32.44
N ASP A 399 4.00 43.82 -32.30
CA ASP A 399 3.73 44.76 -33.38
C ASP A 399 4.73 44.69 -34.56
N GLN A 400 5.97 44.29 -34.29
CA GLN A 400 7.02 44.03 -35.28
C GLN A 400 6.99 42.62 -35.90
N GLY A 401 6.04 41.75 -35.49
CA GLY A 401 5.91 40.38 -36.00
C GLY A 401 6.81 39.33 -35.33
N PHE A 402 7.68 39.71 -34.39
CA PHE A 402 8.52 38.73 -33.67
C PHE A 402 7.71 37.97 -32.60
N ARG A 403 7.95 36.67 -32.53
CA ARG A 403 7.47 35.75 -31.48
C ARG A 403 8.64 35.33 -30.57
N PRO A 404 8.42 34.99 -29.29
CA PRO A 404 9.47 34.47 -28.43
C PRO A 404 9.97 33.10 -28.93
N PRO A 405 11.29 32.81 -28.88
CA PRO A 405 11.84 31.52 -29.33
C PRO A 405 11.37 30.33 -28.47
N SER A 406 11.06 30.60 -27.20
CA SER A 406 10.40 29.68 -26.28
C SER A 406 9.39 30.49 -25.45
N PRO A 407 8.08 30.20 -25.50
CA PRO A 407 7.12 30.88 -24.64
C PRO A 407 7.29 30.41 -23.19
N ASP A 408 7.12 31.33 -22.23
CA ASP A 408 7.15 31.02 -20.81
C ASP A 408 6.03 30.04 -20.46
N ARG A 409 6.40 28.86 -19.95
CA ARG A 409 5.48 27.78 -19.57
C ARG A 409 5.31 27.74 -18.06
N TYR A 410 4.07 27.80 -17.61
CA TYR A 410 3.68 27.75 -16.21
C TYR A 410 2.93 26.45 -15.93
N GLU A 411 3.05 25.91 -14.71
CA GLU A 411 2.46 24.61 -14.34
C GLU A 411 1.25 24.78 -13.41
N VAL A 412 0.14 24.11 -13.74
CA VAL A 412 -1.02 23.97 -12.88
C VAL A 412 -1.15 22.52 -12.45
N THR A 413 -1.37 22.28 -11.16
CA THR A 413 -1.81 20.97 -10.66
C THR A 413 -3.27 21.06 -10.21
N GLY A 414 -4.16 20.40 -10.94
CA GLY A 414 -5.54 20.18 -10.54
C GLY A 414 -5.61 19.06 -9.50
N MET A 415 -6.22 19.34 -8.35
CA MET A 415 -6.48 18.37 -7.29
C MET A 415 -7.96 17.99 -7.29
N THR A 416 -8.27 16.70 -7.25
CA THR A 416 -9.63 16.24 -6.92
C THR A 416 -9.88 16.43 -5.43
N ASP A 417 -11.14 16.62 -5.06
CA ASP A 417 -11.60 16.39 -3.69
C ASP A 417 -11.40 14.92 -3.31
N ALA A 418 -11.14 14.62 -2.03
CA ALA A 418 -11.12 13.25 -1.54
C ALA A 418 -12.55 12.73 -1.27
N VAL A 419 -12.64 11.48 -0.81
CA VAL A 419 -13.82 11.00 -0.06
C VAL A 419 -13.40 10.85 1.41
N PRO A 420 -14.26 11.17 2.40
CA PRO A 420 -13.87 11.12 3.80
C PRO A 420 -13.52 9.69 4.25
N GLU A 421 -12.37 9.52 4.92
CA GLU A 421 -11.99 8.26 5.54
C GLU A 421 -12.76 8.06 6.86
N VAL A 422 -13.58 7.01 6.94
CA VAL A 422 -14.43 6.73 8.12
C VAL A 422 -14.00 5.43 8.81
N PHE A 423 -13.52 5.54 10.04
CA PHE A 423 -13.09 4.43 10.89
C PHE A 423 -14.01 4.26 12.09
N LEU A 424 -14.67 3.11 12.18
CA LEU A 424 -15.35 2.66 13.39
C LEU A 424 -14.31 2.03 14.33
N GLU A 425 -13.82 2.79 15.30
CA GLU A 425 -12.81 2.33 16.28
C GLU A 425 -13.44 1.49 17.39
N LYS A 426 -14.70 1.77 17.75
CA LYS A 426 -15.48 0.97 18.70
C LYS A 426 -16.92 0.75 18.21
N PRO A 427 -17.43 -0.49 18.26
CA PRO A 427 -16.71 -1.72 18.59
C PRO A 427 -15.72 -2.09 17.47
N ASP A 428 -14.52 -2.55 17.86
CA ASP A 428 -13.45 -2.90 16.92
C ASP A 428 -13.72 -4.25 16.21
N THR A 429 -14.59 -5.06 16.80
CA THR A 429 -14.96 -6.44 16.44
C THR A 429 -16.48 -6.63 16.54
N ASP A 430 -17.00 -7.74 16.04
CA ASP A 430 -18.43 -8.10 16.16
C ASP A 430 -18.76 -8.54 17.60
N LEU A 431 -19.95 -8.21 18.11
CA LEU A 431 -20.30 -8.39 19.51
C LEU A 431 -21.57 -9.22 19.73
N GLN A 432 -21.55 -10.04 20.78
CA GLN A 432 -22.75 -10.68 21.35
C GLN A 432 -23.27 -9.82 22.51
N VAL A 433 -24.53 -9.36 22.40
CA VAL A 433 -25.11 -8.32 23.27
C VAL A 433 -26.55 -8.63 23.64
N THR A 434 -27.05 -8.08 24.75
CA THR A 434 -28.45 -8.25 25.15
C THR A 434 -29.39 -7.32 24.36
N PRO A 435 -30.70 -7.63 24.24
CA PRO A 435 -31.68 -6.72 23.61
C PRO A 435 -31.70 -5.32 24.24
N GLY A 436 -31.35 -5.23 25.53
CA GLY A 436 -31.33 -3.99 26.30
C GLY A 436 -30.01 -3.22 26.28
N ALA A 437 -29.03 -3.59 25.45
CA ALA A 437 -27.66 -3.08 25.56
C ALA A 437 -27.48 -1.61 25.11
N GLN A 438 -26.38 -0.99 25.54
CA GLN A 438 -25.97 0.37 25.18
C GLN A 438 -24.57 0.39 24.57
N ILE A 439 -24.47 0.23 23.25
CA ILE A 439 -23.20 0.05 22.55
C ILE A 439 -22.45 1.41 22.46
N PRO A 440 -21.23 1.54 23.01
CA PRO A 440 -20.44 2.75 22.82
C PRO A 440 -19.82 2.75 21.42
N LEU A 441 -20.15 3.76 20.64
CA LEU A 441 -19.61 3.99 19.32
C LEU A 441 -18.49 5.03 19.40
N THR A 442 -17.30 4.68 18.92
CA THR A 442 -16.22 5.62 18.65
C THR A 442 -15.98 5.62 17.15
N VAL A 443 -16.22 6.75 16.50
CA VAL A 443 -16.05 6.91 15.04
C VAL A 443 -15.06 8.04 14.80
N ALA A 444 -13.93 7.71 14.18
CA ALA A 444 -12.94 8.67 13.70
C ALA A 444 -13.16 8.92 12.20
N ILE A 445 -13.33 10.18 11.82
CA ILE A 445 -13.54 10.63 10.45
C ILE A 445 -12.39 11.58 10.09
N ARG A 446 -11.83 11.43 8.89
CA ARG A 446 -10.82 12.34 8.32
C ARG A 446 -11.21 12.75 6.93
N ASP A 447 -10.99 14.02 6.62
CA ASP A 447 -11.40 14.64 5.36
C ASP A 447 -10.46 15.81 5.05
N ASP A 448 -10.15 16.10 3.78
CA ASP A 448 -9.22 17.20 3.44
C ASP A 448 -9.87 18.58 3.35
N LEU A 449 -11.21 18.67 3.35
CA LEU A 449 -11.97 19.92 3.41
C LEU A 449 -12.79 20.08 4.70
N ALA A 450 -13.99 19.49 4.74
CA ALA A 450 -14.94 19.60 5.84
C ALA A 450 -16.07 18.55 5.75
N ILE A 451 -16.36 17.92 6.90
CA ILE A 451 -17.45 16.96 7.08
C ILE A 451 -18.77 17.71 7.29
N ASP A 452 -19.79 17.38 6.50
CA ASP A 452 -21.17 17.88 6.62
C ASP A 452 -21.96 17.07 7.65
N SER A 453 -22.04 15.75 7.47
CA SER A 453 -22.86 14.87 8.31
C SER A 453 -22.17 13.55 8.65
N ALA A 454 -22.63 12.92 9.73
CA ALA A 454 -22.19 11.60 10.16
C ALA A 454 -23.35 10.80 10.75
N LEU A 455 -23.42 9.50 10.43
CA LEU A 455 -24.46 8.60 10.93
C LEU A 455 -23.96 7.16 11.03
N ILE A 456 -24.67 6.33 11.79
CA ILE A 456 -24.63 4.88 11.63
C ILE A 456 -25.78 4.47 10.72
N ARG A 457 -25.47 3.80 9.61
CA ARG A 457 -26.45 3.06 8.81
C ARG A 457 -26.53 1.64 9.34
N TYR A 458 -27.73 1.13 9.58
CA TYR A 458 -27.94 -0.24 10.04
C TYR A 458 -29.12 -0.94 9.36
N GLN A 459 -29.08 -2.27 9.42
CA GLN A 459 -30.08 -3.19 8.90
C GLN A 459 -30.33 -4.26 9.95
N LYS A 460 -31.60 -4.52 10.28
CA LYS A 460 -31.99 -5.65 11.12
C LYS A 460 -32.18 -6.91 10.26
N SER A 461 -31.66 -8.04 10.75
CA SER A 461 -31.95 -9.39 10.24
C SER A 461 -32.51 -10.26 11.36
N SER A 462 -33.45 -11.15 11.04
CA SER A 462 -33.96 -12.15 11.98
C SER A 462 -33.09 -13.40 11.99
N ARG A 463 -33.22 -14.22 13.05
CA ARG A 463 -32.49 -15.49 13.23
C ARG A 463 -32.61 -16.46 12.06
N GLU A 464 -33.72 -16.46 11.33
CA GLU A 464 -34.00 -17.43 10.27
C GLU A 464 -33.37 -17.06 8.91
N GLU A 465 -32.82 -15.84 8.79
CA GLU A 465 -32.34 -15.30 7.52
C GLU A 465 -30.80 -15.26 7.43
N SER A 466 -30.26 -15.92 6.42
CA SER A 466 -28.81 -16.04 6.24
C SER A 466 -28.13 -14.69 6.04
N LEU A 467 -26.98 -14.48 6.68
CA LEU A 467 -26.28 -13.18 6.67
C LEU A 467 -25.86 -12.72 5.26
N SER A 468 -25.67 -13.66 4.33
CA SER A 468 -25.47 -13.42 2.88
C SER A 468 -26.70 -12.83 2.14
N ARG A 469 -27.89 -12.91 2.72
CA ARG A 469 -29.12 -12.21 2.29
C ARG A 469 -29.32 -10.91 3.05
N ALA A 470 -28.90 -10.88 4.33
CA ALA A 470 -28.92 -9.67 5.16
C ALA A 470 -27.96 -8.57 4.65
N LEU A 471 -26.76 -8.94 4.19
CA LEU A 471 -25.71 -8.03 3.65
C LEU A 471 -26.05 -7.37 2.31
N ARG A 472 -27.26 -7.56 1.76
CA ARG A 472 -27.63 -6.96 0.48
C ARG A 472 -27.98 -5.49 0.62
N THR A 473 -27.46 -4.69 -0.31
CA THR A 473 -27.63 -3.23 -0.37
C THR A 473 -28.97 -2.77 -0.93
N ASP A 474 -29.83 -3.71 -1.36
CA ASP A 474 -31.20 -3.46 -1.88
C ASP A 474 -32.25 -3.27 -0.78
N ARG A 475 -31.87 -3.44 0.50
CA ARG A 475 -32.80 -3.41 1.64
C ARG A 475 -32.99 -2.03 2.25
N PRO A 476 -34.20 -1.70 2.76
CA PRO A 476 -34.39 -0.53 3.60
C PRO A 476 -33.41 -0.57 4.77
N SER A 477 -32.68 0.52 4.96
CA SER A 477 -31.71 0.68 6.04
C SER A 477 -32.11 1.87 6.89
N GLU A 478 -31.99 1.69 8.20
CA GLU A 478 -32.29 2.72 9.20
C GLU A 478 -31.01 3.49 9.55
N THR A 479 -31.17 4.71 10.06
CA THR A 479 -30.05 5.62 10.32
C THR A 479 -30.09 6.19 11.72
N PHE A 480 -29.05 5.97 12.52
CA PHE A 480 -28.85 6.58 13.83
C PHE A 480 -27.85 7.75 13.70
N PRO A 481 -28.27 9.02 13.86
CA PRO A 481 -27.43 10.17 13.60
C PRO A 481 -26.35 10.37 14.67
N LEU A 482 -25.10 10.56 14.22
CA LEU A 482 -23.96 10.85 15.08
C LEU A 482 -23.84 12.37 15.27
N ARG A 483 -24.05 12.84 16.49
CA ARG A 483 -24.17 14.28 16.78
C ARG A 483 -22.81 14.87 17.20
N PHE A 484 -22.32 15.81 16.41
CA PHE A 484 -21.10 16.58 16.69
C PHE A 484 -21.34 18.09 16.59
N THR A 485 -20.49 18.88 17.24
CA THR A 485 -20.62 20.35 17.26
C THR A 485 -19.61 20.95 16.30
N VAL A 486 -20.07 21.49 15.17
CA VAL A 486 -19.24 22.17 14.16
C VAL A 486 -18.74 23.52 14.70
N GLN A 487 -17.71 23.51 15.54
CA GLN A 487 -17.10 24.75 16.07
C GLN A 487 -16.05 25.35 15.10
N LYS A 488 -15.48 24.52 14.23
CA LYS A 488 -14.64 24.85 13.06
C LYS A 488 -14.76 23.71 12.04
N PRO A 489 -14.47 23.92 10.74
CA PRO A 489 -14.14 22.80 9.85
C PRO A 489 -12.92 22.08 10.43
N ALA A 490 -13.01 20.75 10.54
CA ALA A 490 -12.03 19.91 11.20
C ALA A 490 -11.65 18.75 10.28
N THR A 491 -10.40 18.76 9.81
CA THR A 491 -9.75 17.74 8.97
C THR A 491 -9.70 16.35 9.64
N GLU A 492 -9.91 16.30 10.96
CA GLU A 492 -10.02 15.09 11.77
C GLU A 492 -11.07 15.31 12.86
N LEU A 493 -12.02 14.38 12.99
CA LEU A 493 -13.14 14.43 13.92
C LEU A 493 -13.32 13.06 14.59
N VAL A 494 -13.36 13.02 15.92
CA VAL A 494 -13.63 11.78 16.68
C VAL A 494 -14.93 11.94 17.46
N ILE A 495 -15.97 11.21 17.05
CA ILE A 495 -17.29 11.20 17.68
C ILE A 495 -17.36 10.03 18.66
N ASN A 496 -17.83 10.30 19.88
CA ASN A 496 -18.09 9.29 20.90
C ASN A 496 -19.57 9.39 21.34
N GLN A 497 -20.36 8.35 21.09
CA GLN A 497 -21.81 8.34 21.35
C GLN A 497 -22.30 6.94 21.70
N ASN A 498 -23.19 6.80 22.68
CA ASN A 498 -23.78 5.51 23.04
C ASN A 498 -25.08 5.27 22.26
N TRP A 499 -25.23 4.09 21.66
CA TRP A 499 -26.42 3.65 20.93
C TRP A 499 -27.23 2.68 21.81
N ASN A 500 -28.46 3.08 22.17
CA ASN A 500 -29.33 2.35 23.08
C ASN A 500 -30.21 1.35 22.31
N LEU A 501 -29.83 0.07 22.28
CA LEU A 501 -30.57 -0.97 21.56
C LEU A 501 -31.97 -1.22 22.13
N ALA A 502 -32.21 -0.85 23.39
CA ALA A 502 -33.52 -0.95 24.05
C ALA A 502 -34.62 -0.04 23.44
N GLU A 503 -34.25 0.87 22.53
CA GLU A 503 -35.21 1.66 21.73
C GLU A 503 -35.66 0.92 20.46
N LEU A 504 -35.05 -0.24 20.15
CA LEU A 504 -35.35 -1.08 18.99
C LEU A 504 -36.13 -2.35 19.41
N PRO A 505 -37.09 -2.84 18.61
CA PRO A 505 -37.79 -4.08 18.88
C PRO A 505 -36.91 -5.30 18.53
N LEU A 506 -36.16 -5.79 19.51
CA LEU A 506 -35.18 -6.88 19.36
C LEU A 506 -35.55 -8.11 20.20
N ALA A 507 -35.36 -9.29 19.62
CA ALA A 507 -35.55 -10.61 20.22
C ALA A 507 -34.23 -11.42 20.20
N GLU A 508 -34.17 -12.51 20.95
CA GLU A 508 -33.01 -13.39 20.95
C GLU A 508 -32.81 -14.08 19.59
N GLY A 509 -31.57 -14.06 19.09
CA GLY A 509 -31.19 -14.52 17.77
C GLY A 509 -31.35 -13.48 16.65
N ASP A 510 -31.89 -12.29 16.93
CA ASP A 510 -31.82 -11.18 15.97
C ASP A 510 -30.36 -10.74 15.76
N ARG A 511 -30.09 -10.16 14.59
CA ARG A 511 -28.76 -9.69 14.18
C ARG A 511 -28.88 -8.26 13.63
N ILE A 512 -28.00 -7.35 14.06
CA ILE A 512 -27.94 -5.98 13.55
C ILE A 512 -26.63 -5.81 12.79
N ILE A 513 -26.70 -5.59 11.47
CA ILE A 513 -25.56 -5.24 10.64
C ILE A 513 -25.50 -3.71 10.57
N PHE A 514 -24.37 -3.11 10.92
CA PHE A 514 -24.23 -1.65 10.94
C PHE A 514 -22.85 -1.17 10.46
N ARG A 515 -22.77 0.06 9.96
CA ARG A 515 -21.53 0.75 9.60
C ARG A 515 -21.66 2.25 9.85
N ALA A 516 -20.55 2.93 10.12
CA ALA A 516 -20.52 4.38 10.12
C ALA A 516 -20.43 4.91 8.68
N GLU A 517 -21.14 5.99 8.41
CA GLU A 517 -21.07 6.76 7.16
C GLU A 517 -20.88 8.24 7.48
N ALA A 518 -20.15 8.95 6.62
CA ALA A 518 -19.99 10.40 6.70
C ALA A 518 -20.05 11.02 5.30
N THR A 519 -20.64 12.21 5.21
CA THR A 519 -20.68 13.02 3.99
C THR A 519 -19.82 14.26 4.17
N ASP A 520 -19.13 14.66 3.12
CA ASP A 520 -18.53 15.99 2.99
C ASP A 520 -19.53 16.97 2.35
N PHE A 521 -19.04 18.15 1.95
CA PHE A 521 -19.84 19.16 1.24
C PHE A 521 -19.80 19.04 -0.30
N PHE A 522 -19.16 18.02 -0.88
CA PHE A 522 -18.87 17.96 -2.33
C PHE A 522 -20.14 18.04 -3.20
N GLN A 523 -20.07 18.85 -4.26
CA GLN A 523 -21.13 19.00 -5.26
C GLN A 523 -20.57 18.84 -6.67
N SER A 524 -20.95 17.73 -7.32
CA SER A 524 -20.55 17.41 -8.69
C SER A 524 -21.06 18.42 -9.71
N ALA A 525 -20.16 19.18 -10.34
CA ALA A 525 -20.52 20.28 -11.25
C ALA A 525 -21.17 19.86 -12.59
N GLU A 526 -21.15 18.57 -12.95
CA GLU A 526 -21.51 18.10 -14.31
C GLU A 526 -23.00 17.75 -14.50
N LEU A 527 -23.81 17.64 -13.43
CA LEU A 527 -25.22 17.21 -13.51
C LEU A 527 -26.24 18.36 -13.57
N ALA A 528 -25.80 19.62 -13.61
CA ALA A 528 -26.70 20.78 -13.66
C ALA A 528 -27.38 21.02 -15.03
N ALA A 529 -27.03 20.25 -16.07
CA ALA A 529 -27.40 20.53 -17.46
C ALA A 529 -28.50 19.63 -18.06
N ASN A 530 -28.65 18.38 -17.59
CA ASN A 530 -29.67 17.43 -18.09
C ASN A 530 -30.12 16.47 -16.99
N ASP A 531 -31.42 16.13 -17.02
CA ASP A 531 -32.13 15.16 -16.18
C ASP A 531 -32.22 15.46 -14.67
N SER A 532 -33.35 16.01 -14.24
CA SER A 532 -33.64 16.39 -12.85
C SER A 532 -34.06 15.21 -11.96
N SER A 533 -33.42 14.05 -12.12
CA SER A 533 -33.79 12.81 -11.42
C SER A 533 -32.61 11.98 -10.91
N SER A 534 -31.37 12.25 -11.33
CA SER A 534 -30.18 11.69 -10.70
C SER A 534 -29.87 12.39 -9.38
N LEU A 535 -29.73 11.62 -8.30
CA LEU A 535 -29.28 12.11 -6.98
C LEU A 535 -27.96 12.88 -7.10
N THR A 536 -27.84 13.99 -6.37
CA THR A 536 -26.57 14.70 -6.18
C THR A 536 -25.52 13.73 -5.64
N ALA A 537 -24.42 13.55 -6.36
CA ALA A 537 -23.37 12.61 -6.00
C ALA A 537 -22.48 13.16 -4.87
N THR A 538 -23.02 13.23 -3.66
CA THR A 538 -22.28 13.55 -2.44
C THR A 538 -21.27 12.45 -2.15
N HIS A 539 -20.00 12.82 -2.05
CA HIS A 539 -18.96 11.91 -1.61
C HIS A 539 -19.30 11.39 -0.21
N THR A 540 -19.35 10.06 -0.09
CA THR A 540 -19.83 9.39 1.13
C THR A 540 -18.78 8.35 1.56
N GLY A 541 -18.08 8.66 2.64
CA GLY A 541 -17.18 7.72 3.31
C GLY A 541 -17.97 6.69 4.10
N SER A 542 -17.48 5.45 4.17
CA SER A 542 -18.12 4.39 4.96
C SER A 542 -17.10 3.47 5.64
N SER A 543 -17.35 3.10 6.89
CA SER A 543 -16.54 2.11 7.61
C SER A 543 -16.79 0.69 7.12
N ILE A 544 -15.89 -0.23 7.51
CA ILE A 544 -16.19 -1.67 7.52
C ILE A 544 -17.46 -1.90 8.35
N SER A 545 -18.34 -2.78 7.89
CA SER A 545 -19.53 -3.20 8.65
C SER A 545 -19.17 -4.01 9.90
N ARG A 546 -20.07 -4.00 10.88
CA ARG A 546 -20.03 -4.80 12.10
C ARG A 546 -21.38 -5.49 12.34
N VAL A 547 -21.35 -6.59 13.05
CA VAL A 547 -22.53 -7.38 13.44
C VAL A 547 -22.69 -7.35 14.96
N LEU A 548 -23.90 -7.03 15.41
CA LEU A 548 -24.35 -7.28 16.78
C LEU A 548 -25.29 -8.49 16.75
N THR A 549 -24.97 -9.54 17.49
CA THR A 549 -25.83 -10.72 17.66
C THR A 549 -26.55 -10.61 19.00
N ILE A 550 -27.88 -10.66 18.98
CA ILE A 550 -28.71 -10.48 20.17
C ILE A 550 -28.86 -11.81 20.90
N VAL A 551 -28.44 -11.88 22.16
CA VAL A 551 -28.44 -13.09 23.01
C VAL A 551 -29.22 -12.86 24.31
N SER A 552 -29.72 -13.93 24.94
CA SER A 552 -30.37 -13.84 26.25
C SER A 552 -29.43 -13.28 27.35
N PRO A 553 -29.98 -12.57 28.34
CA PRO A 553 -29.21 -12.10 29.49
C PRO A 553 -28.55 -13.23 30.29
N THR A 554 -29.17 -14.42 30.35
CA THR A 554 -28.63 -15.62 30.99
C THR A 554 -27.40 -16.15 30.24
N TYR A 555 -27.50 -16.32 28.91
CA TYR A 555 -26.35 -16.71 28.09
C TYR A 555 -25.18 -15.72 28.24
N LYS A 556 -25.44 -14.41 28.14
CA LYS A 556 -24.40 -13.39 28.28
C LYS A 556 -23.83 -13.33 29.70
N SER A 557 -24.62 -13.60 30.73
CA SER A 557 -24.12 -13.75 32.10
C SER A 557 -23.12 -14.92 32.22
N ASN A 558 -23.44 -16.08 31.63
CA ASN A 558 -22.59 -17.27 31.69
C ASN A 558 -21.29 -17.10 30.88
N GLU A 559 -21.32 -16.42 29.72
CA GLU A 559 -20.12 -16.08 28.96
C GLU A 559 -19.18 -15.13 29.75
N LEU A 560 -19.73 -14.15 30.47
CA LEU A 560 -18.96 -13.26 31.34
C LEU A 560 -18.41 -13.99 32.58
N VAL A 561 -19.13 -14.96 33.15
CA VAL A 561 -18.63 -15.84 34.23
C VAL A 561 -17.45 -16.70 33.74
N ASN A 562 -17.55 -17.30 32.55
CA ASN A 562 -16.47 -18.12 32.00
C ASN A 562 -15.19 -17.28 31.73
N ARG A 563 -15.35 -16.06 31.19
CA ARG A 563 -14.23 -15.12 31.02
C ARG A 563 -13.69 -14.60 32.36
N HIS A 564 -14.52 -14.49 33.40
CA HIS A 564 -14.06 -14.19 34.76
C HIS A 564 -13.16 -15.31 35.30
N ALA A 565 -13.56 -16.59 35.16
CA ALA A 565 -12.76 -17.73 35.60
C ALA A 565 -11.38 -17.78 34.91
N GLN A 566 -11.31 -17.47 33.61
CA GLN A 566 -10.04 -17.36 32.87
C GLN A 566 -9.11 -16.28 33.44
N LEU A 567 -9.63 -15.13 33.87
CA LEU A 567 -8.81 -14.12 34.56
C LEU A 567 -8.27 -14.61 35.91
N LEU A 568 -8.99 -15.50 36.62
CA LEU A 568 -8.51 -16.09 37.87
C LEU A 568 -7.40 -17.11 37.64
N GLU A 569 -7.47 -17.91 36.57
CA GLU A 569 -6.38 -18.81 36.17
C GLU A 569 -5.11 -18.02 35.78
N GLU A 570 -5.25 -16.98 34.96
CA GLU A 570 -4.14 -16.10 34.59
C GLU A 570 -3.55 -15.37 35.81
N LEU A 571 -4.38 -14.87 36.74
CA LEU A 571 -3.93 -14.26 38.00
C LEU A 571 -3.17 -15.27 38.87
N THR A 572 -3.66 -16.52 38.95
CA THR A 572 -3.00 -17.62 39.67
C THR A 572 -1.63 -17.94 39.09
N ARG A 573 -1.52 -17.96 37.75
CA ARG A 573 -0.26 -18.16 37.04
C ARG A 573 0.72 -17.02 37.31
N VAL A 574 0.27 -15.77 37.20
CA VAL A 574 1.14 -14.60 37.45
C VAL A 574 1.61 -14.54 38.91
N LEU A 575 0.75 -14.90 39.88
CA LEU A 575 1.14 -15.02 41.29
C LEU A 575 2.19 -16.12 41.51
N LYS A 576 2.07 -17.26 40.83
CA LYS A 576 3.06 -18.35 40.87
C LYS A 576 4.41 -17.90 40.30
N ASP A 577 4.40 -17.24 39.14
CA ASP A 577 5.60 -16.70 38.51
C ASP A 577 6.26 -15.64 39.42
N GLN A 578 5.48 -14.72 40.01
CA GLN A 578 5.98 -13.71 40.96
C GLN A 578 6.59 -14.34 42.24
N ARG A 579 6.03 -15.46 42.74
CA ARG A 579 6.60 -16.23 43.86
C ARG A 579 7.94 -16.89 43.50
N LEU A 580 8.10 -17.37 42.27
CA LEU A 580 9.39 -17.91 41.79
C LEU A 580 10.47 -16.83 41.76
N LEU A 581 10.19 -15.68 41.15
CA LEU A 581 11.12 -14.54 41.07
C LEU A 581 11.58 -14.03 42.45
N ASN A 582 10.68 -14.09 43.44
CA ASN A 582 10.99 -13.73 44.82
C ASN A 582 11.84 -14.77 45.57
N THR A 583 11.84 -16.02 45.12
CA THR A 583 12.73 -17.08 45.62
C THR A 583 14.12 -16.94 44.99
N GLU A 584 14.20 -16.73 43.67
CA GLU A 584 15.47 -16.54 42.97
C GLU A 584 16.26 -15.33 43.49
N ILE A 585 15.59 -14.22 43.84
CA ILE A 585 16.23 -13.09 44.53
C ILE A 585 16.71 -13.46 45.94
N LYS A 586 15.98 -14.26 46.72
CA LYS A 586 16.42 -14.70 48.05
C LYS A 586 17.65 -15.60 47.99
N ASP A 587 17.72 -16.50 47.01
CA ASP A 587 18.89 -17.35 46.83
C ASP A 587 20.14 -16.52 46.49
N VAL A 588 20.00 -15.50 45.63
CA VAL A 588 21.08 -14.54 45.34
C VAL A 588 21.43 -13.67 46.56
N GLN A 589 20.45 -13.22 47.35
CA GLN A 589 20.69 -12.50 48.61
C GLN A 589 21.48 -13.36 49.61
N HIS A 590 21.07 -14.60 49.85
CA HIS A 590 21.76 -15.50 50.78
C HIS A 590 23.16 -15.89 50.29
N GLN A 591 23.40 -15.97 48.98
CA GLN A 591 24.75 -16.11 48.41
C GLN A 591 25.61 -14.87 48.73
N LEU A 592 25.06 -13.66 48.50
CA LEU A 592 25.71 -12.38 48.83
C LEU A 592 26.03 -12.25 50.33
N GLU A 593 25.07 -12.53 51.21
CA GLU A 593 25.23 -12.46 52.67
C GLU A 593 26.32 -13.41 53.20
N ARG A 594 26.44 -14.61 52.63
CA ARG A 594 27.36 -15.65 53.11
C ARG A 594 28.77 -15.57 52.51
N VAL A 595 28.87 -15.14 51.24
CA VAL A 595 30.13 -15.18 50.47
C VAL A 595 30.72 -13.78 50.27
N GLY A 596 29.91 -12.73 50.34
CA GLY A 596 30.31 -11.34 50.08
C GLY A 596 30.74 -11.08 48.62
N GLN A 597 30.56 -12.05 47.72
CA GLN A 597 31.05 -12.01 46.34
C GLN A 597 30.08 -12.74 45.41
N VAL A 598 29.82 -12.14 44.24
CA VAL A 598 28.94 -12.66 43.19
C VAL A 598 29.77 -13.20 42.03
N ARG A 599 29.30 -14.28 41.39
CA ARG A 599 29.89 -14.86 40.17
C ARG A 599 29.07 -14.38 38.96
N SER A 600 29.48 -14.78 37.76
CA SER A 600 28.69 -14.55 36.54
C SER A 600 27.30 -15.19 36.62
N GLN A 601 27.18 -16.36 37.24
CA GLN A 601 25.94 -17.13 37.33
C GLN A 601 24.83 -16.37 38.08
N GLU A 602 25.08 -15.87 39.30
CA GLU A 602 24.06 -15.15 40.07
C GLU A 602 23.73 -13.78 39.44
N LEU A 603 24.70 -13.18 38.75
CA LEU A 603 24.49 -11.95 37.97
C LEU A 603 23.59 -12.20 36.74
N ASP A 604 23.70 -13.37 36.10
CA ASP A 604 22.81 -13.79 35.01
C ASP A 604 21.42 -14.18 35.53
N THR A 605 21.30 -14.79 36.72
CA THR A 605 20.02 -14.94 37.44
C THR A 605 19.35 -13.58 37.66
N ILE A 606 20.09 -12.57 38.15
CA ILE A 606 19.53 -11.21 38.33
C ILE A 606 19.14 -10.54 37.01
N LYS A 607 19.84 -10.81 35.89
CA LYS A 607 19.36 -10.39 34.54
C LYS A 607 18.04 -11.06 34.17
N GLN A 608 17.93 -12.37 34.38
CA GLN A 608 16.71 -13.14 34.08
C GLN A 608 15.54 -12.62 34.92
N VAL A 609 15.71 -12.45 36.23
CA VAL A 609 14.67 -11.90 37.11
C VAL A 609 14.29 -10.46 36.72
N GLU A 610 15.24 -9.62 36.28
CA GLU A 610 14.91 -8.28 35.75
C GLU A 610 14.08 -8.33 34.45
N MET A 611 14.23 -9.38 33.62
CA MET A 611 13.45 -9.57 32.39
C MET A 611 12.08 -10.20 32.67
N ASP A 612 12.04 -11.19 33.55
CA ASP A 612 10.83 -11.92 33.90
C ASP A 612 9.90 -11.07 34.79
N GLN A 613 10.45 -10.22 35.66
CA GLN A 613 9.68 -9.23 36.41
C GLN A 613 8.97 -8.20 35.51
N LYS A 614 9.58 -7.82 34.38
CA LYS A 614 8.93 -6.99 33.34
C LYS A 614 7.84 -7.76 32.62
N ARG A 615 8.03 -9.06 32.37
CA ARG A 615 6.98 -9.91 31.79
C ARG A 615 5.75 -9.93 32.70
N VAL A 616 5.94 -10.22 33.98
CA VAL A 616 4.86 -10.20 35.00
C VAL A 616 4.16 -8.84 35.04
N ALA A 617 4.90 -7.73 35.11
CA ALA A 617 4.31 -6.39 35.08
C ALA A 617 3.48 -6.17 33.80
N SER A 618 3.99 -6.56 32.62
CA SER A 618 3.27 -6.42 31.36
C SER A 618 2.03 -7.32 31.24
N GLN A 619 2.03 -8.51 31.85
CA GLN A 619 0.85 -9.39 31.92
C GLN A 619 -0.26 -8.80 32.79
N LEU A 620 0.10 -7.98 33.80
CA LEU A 620 -0.87 -7.31 34.66
C LEU A 620 -1.40 -6.01 34.02
N SER A 621 -0.53 -5.16 33.47
CA SER A 621 -0.87 -3.78 33.09
C SER A 621 -0.69 -3.40 31.61
N SER A 622 -0.46 -4.35 30.69
CA SER A 622 -0.46 -4.08 29.25
C SER A 622 -1.74 -3.36 28.80
N PRO A 623 -1.67 -2.16 28.17
CA PRO A 623 -2.85 -1.38 27.77
C PRO A 623 -3.78 -2.03 26.72
N ARG A 624 -3.48 -3.25 26.25
CA ARG A 624 -4.30 -4.01 25.29
C ARG A 624 -4.56 -5.46 25.69
N THR A 625 -3.78 -6.01 26.63
CA THR A 625 -3.80 -7.46 26.94
C THR A 625 -3.59 -7.76 28.42
N GLY A 626 -3.42 -6.74 29.27
CA GLY A 626 -3.18 -6.93 30.69
C GLY A 626 -4.45 -7.28 31.45
N LEU A 627 -4.31 -8.03 32.55
CA LEU A 627 -5.42 -8.35 33.46
C LEU A 627 -6.18 -7.10 33.94
N GLU A 628 -5.48 -5.98 34.17
CA GLU A 628 -6.08 -4.68 34.53
C GLU A 628 -7.07 -4.19 33.45
N GLN A 629 -6.69 -4.31 32.18
CA GLN A 629 -7.49 -3.85 31.05
C GLN A 629 -8.66 -4.81 30.78
N ARG A 630 -8.42 -6.13 30.80
CA ARG A 630 -9.48 -7.14 30.64
C ARG A 630 -10.55 -7.06 31.74
N ALA A 631 -10.15 -6.80 32.98
CA ALA A 631 -11.09 -6.58 34.08
C ALA A 631 -11.95 -5.30 33.88
N ARG A 632 -11.37 -4.23 33.32
CA ARG A 632 -12.12 -3.01 32.93
C ARG A 632 -13.07 -3.25 31.77
N GLU A 633 -12.70 -4.11 30.83
CA GLU A 633 -13.54 -4.49 29.68
C GLU A 633 -14.75 -5.30 30.15
N LEU A 634 -14.57 -6.33 30.99
CA LEU A 634 -15.70 -7.06 31.60
C LEU A 634 -16.63 -6.15 32.43
N LEU A 635 -16.09 -5.16 33.16
CA LEU A 635 -16.90 -4.13 33.84
C LEU A 635 -17.74 -3.28 32.88
N GLN A 636 -17.18 -2.93 31.72
CA GLN A 636 -17.88 -2.18 30.69
C GLN A 636 -18.94 -3.07 30.02
N GLU A 637 -18.65 -4.34 29.75
CA GLU A 637 -19.61 -5.30 29.18
C GLU A 637 -20.78 -5.61 30.11
N LEU A 638 -20.56 -5.80 31.42
CA LEU A 638 -21.63 -5.97 32.42
C LEU A 638 -22.58 -4.77 32.41
N LYS A 639 -22.01 -3.56 32.47
CA LYS A 639 -22.76 -2.29 32.49
C LYS A 639 -23.49 -2.04 31.17
N TRP A 640 -22.82 -2.23 30.04
CA TRP A 640 -23.42 -1.96 28.73
C TRP A 640 -24.50 -2.96 28.35
N ASN A 641 -24.43 -4.22 28.81
CA ASN A 641 -25.47 -5.23 28.59
C ASN A 641 -26.59 -5.21 29.64
N ARG A 642 -26.51 -4.29 30.63
CA ARG A 642 -27.41 -4.21 31.79
C ARG A 642 -27.50 -5.51 32.61
N ILE A 643 -26.42 -6.29 32.67
CA ILE A 643 -26.32 -7.50 33.48
C ILE A 643 -26.18 -7.11 34.96
N GLN A 644 -27.16 -7.52 35.77
CA GLN A 644 -27.24 -7.16 37.19
C GLN A 644 -26.49 -8.14 38.10
N ASP A 645 -25.16 -8.18 37.99
CA ASP A 645 -24.29 -8.81 38.99
C ASP A 645 -23.49 -7.75 39.77
N PRO A 646 -24.02 -7.23 40.90
CA PRO A 646 -23.29 -6.26 41.72
C PRO A 646 -22.04 -6.87 42.38
N GLY A 647 -22.00 -8.19 42.62
CA GLY A 647 -20.88 -8.86 43.27
C GLY A 647 -19.66 -9.01 42.35
N MET A 648 -19.89 -9.36 41.08
CA MET A 648 -18.86 -9.36 40.05
C MET A 648 -18.45 -7.93 39.67
N GLN A 649 -19.40 -6.99 39.56
CA GLN A 649 -19.09 -5.58 39.30
C GLN A 649 -18.23 -4.96 40.40
N GLN A 650 -18.49 -5.25 41.68
CA GLN A 650 -17.62 -4.77 42.77
C GLN A 650 -16.21 -5.38 42.65
N ARG A 651 -16.09 -6.72 42.61
CA ARG A 651 -14.77 -7.37 42.65
C ARG A 651 -13.90 -7.09 41.43
N LEU A 652 -14.46 -6.99 40.22
CA LEU A 652 -13.70 -6.58 39.04
C LEU A 652 -13.23 -5.11 39.15
N SER A 653 -13.98 -4.23 39.85
CA SER A 653 -13.57 -2.85 40.10
C SER A 653 -12.47 -2.75 41.16
N GLU A 654 -12.50 -3.60 42.17
CA GLU A 654 -11.43 -3.73 43.16
C GLU A 654 -10.16 -4.27 42.51
N LEU A 655 -10.26 -5.37 41.74
CA LEU A 655 -9.17 -5.99 40.99
C LEU A 655 -8.50 -4.99 40.04
N SER A 656 -9.27 -4.31 39.19
CA SER A 656 -8.70 -3.32 38.25
C SER A 656 -8.13 -2.07 38.94
N THR A 657 -8.63 -1.70 40.13
CA THR A 657 -8.07 -0.60 40.93
C THR A 657 -6.74 -0.98 41.58
N GLU A 658 -6.66 -2.16 42.20
CA GLU A 658 -5.43 -2.62 42.86
C GLU A 658 -4.33 -3.01 41.87
N LEU A 659 -4.67 -3.61 40.72
CA LEU A 659 -3.70 -3.79 39.63
C LEU A 659 -3.13 -2.46 39.14
N SER A 660 -3.97 -1.43 39.00
CA SER A 660 -3.50 -0.08 38.64
C SER A 660 -2.57 0.52 39.70
N ARG A 661 -2.86 0.32 40.99
CA ARG A 661 -1.99 0.74 42.10
C ARG A 661 -0.64 0.01 42.09
N LEU A 662 -0.63 -1.31 41.88
CA LEU A 662 0.62 -2.07 41.74
C LEU A 662 1.47 -1.57 40.57
N ASN A 663 0.83 -1.24 39.45
CA ASN A 663 1.46 -0.68 38.24
C ASN A 663 2.04 0.73 38.44
N GLN A 664 1.35 1.60 39.18
CA GLN A 664 1.78 2.98 39.43
C GLN A 664 2.82 3.08 40.57
N ASP A 665 2.58 2.40 41.69
CA ASP A 665 3.36 2.59 42.92
C ASP A 665 4.53 1.60 43.06
N VAL A 666 4.34 0.33 42.69
CA VAL A 666 5.19 -0.78 43.19
C VAL A 666 6.12 -1.35 42.12
N PHE A 667 5.61 -1.71 40.94
CA PHE A 667 6.44 -2.27 39.87
C PHE A 667 7.58 -1.34 39.40
N PRO A 668 7.39 0.00 39.27
CA PRO A 668 8.50 0.90 38.94
C PRO A 668 9.63 0.87 39.98
N GLN A 669 9.30 0.78 41.27
CA GLN A 669 10.29 0.72 42.35
C GLN A 669 11.08 -0.60 42.31
N ILE A 670 10.41 -1.75 42.14
CA ILE A 670 11.09 -3.05 41.99
C ILE A 670 12.04 -3.00 40.78
N GLN A 671 11.56 -2.49 39.64
CA GLN A 671 12.33 -2.41 38.41
C GLN A 671 13.56 -1.50 38.55
N GLU A 672 13.42 -0.34 39.19
CA GLU A 672 14.56 0.55 39.45
C GLU A 672 15.60 -0.14 40.34
N GLN A 673 15.18 -0.69 41.48
CA GLN A 673 16.08 -1.31 42.46
C GLN A 673 16.80 -2.54 41.89
N MET A 674 16.11 -3.38 41.10
CA MET A 674 16.74 -4.48 40.35
C MET A 674 17.78 -3.97 39.34
N THR A 675 17.48 -2.87 38.64
CA THR A 675 18.42 -2.25 37.69
C THR A 675 19.64 -1.66 38.41
N GLN A 676 19.46 -1.04 39.57
CA GLN A 676 20.54 -0.52 40.41
C GLN A 676 21.42 -1.65 40.95
N ALA A 677 20.81 -2.69 41.54
CA ALA A 677 21.51 -3.88 42.03
C ALA A 677 22.36 -4.52 40.94
N ARG A 678 21.77 -4.82 39.77
CA ARG A 678 22.52 -5.43 38.64
C ARG A 678 23.69 -4.57 38.18
N LYS A 679 23.51 -3.25 38.05
CA LYS A 679 24.60 -2.34 37.65
C LYS A 679 25.77 -2.36 38.64
N LYS A 680 25.47 -2.34 39.95
CA LYS A 680 26.50 -2.42 41.01
C LYS A 680 27.21 -3.78 40.98
N LEU A 681 26.46 -4.88 40.90
CA LEU A 681 27.02 -6.23 40.81
C LEU A 681 27.91 -6.42 39.57
N GLN A 682 27.50 -5.93 38.40
CA GLN A 682 28.31 -5.94 37.18
C GLN A 682 29.68 -5.26 37.41
N SER A 683 29.69 -4.04 37.97
CA SER A 683 30.94 -3.32 38.25
C SER A 683 31.87 -4.05 39.25
N SER A 684 31.31 -4.84 40.17
CA SER A 684 32.09 -5.65 41.13
C SER A 684 32.68 -6.93 40.53
N VAL A 685 32.08 -7.45 39.46
CA VAL A 685 32.61 -8.58 38.68
C VAL A 685 33.70 -8.08 37.73
N ASP A 686 33.41 -7.02 36.96
CA ASP A 686 34.32 -6.50 35.94
C ASP A 686 35.66 -6.05 36.55
N SER A 687 35.62 -5.33 37.68
CA SER A 687 36.80 -4.78 38.36
C SER A 687 37.79 -5.82 38.93
N LYS A 688 37.43 -7.10 39.00
CA LYS A 688 38.37 -8.19 39.35
C LYS A 688 39.20 -8.69 38.17
N THR A 689 38.82 -8.35 36.94
CA THR A 689 39.41 -8.93 35.72
C THR A 689 40.77 -8.31 35.36
N GLU A 690 41.10 -7.13 35.89
CA GLU A 690 42.30 -6.36 35.51
C GLU A 690 43.58 -6.71 36.30
N THR A 691 43.56 -7.65 37.25
CA THR A 691 44.77 -8.01 38.04
C THR A 691 45.43 -9.31 37.57
N SER A 692 46.48 -9.16 36.76
CA SER A 692 47.53 -10.18 36.57
C SER A 692 48.92 -9.50 36.53
N PRO A 693 49.96 -10.08 37.16
CA PRO A 693 51.15 -9.33 37.52
C PRO A 693 52.25 -9.32 36.45
N THR A 694 52.85 -8.16 36.22
CA THR A 694 54.22 -8.04 35.72
C THR A 694 55.20 -7.93 36.89
N LYS A 695 56.41 -8.45 36.68
CA LYS A 695 57.55 -8.38 37.60
C LYS A 695 58.15 -6.94 37.61
N ASP A 696 59.15 -6.57 38.42
CA ASP A 696 60.22 -7.33 39.10
C ASP A 696 60.70 -6.61 40.40
N GLU A 697 61.76 -7.16 41.02
CA GLU A 697 62.62 -6.57 42.07
C GLU A 697 62.22 -6.68 43.57
N LYS A 698 63.30 -6.80 44.37
CA LYS A 698 63.50 -6.92 45.82
C LYS A 698 64.80 -6.13 46.15
N PRO A 699 65.21 -5.88 47.42
CA PRO A 699 64.64 -6.31 48.71
C PRO A 699 64.47 -5.20 49.79
N ASP A 700 63.86 -5.62 50.91
CA ASP A 700 64.13 -5.33 52.34
C ASP A 700 65.34 -4.46 52.81
N PRO A 701 65.40 -4.02 54.11
CA PRO A 701 64.40 -4.14 55.20
C PRO A 701 64.20 -2.88 56.09
N ALA A 702 63.11 -2.84 56.88
CA ALA A 702 63.09 -2.17 58.19
C ALA A 702 62.01 -2.70 59.16
N ASN A 703 62.45 -3.23 60.30
CA ASN A 703 61.76 -3.39 61.59
C ASN A 703 60.37 -4.08 61.70
N GLN A 704 60.47 -5.39 61.93
CA GLN A 704 60.06 -6.05 63.18
C GLN A 704 58.59 -6.01 63.64
N THR A 705 57.98 -7.18 63.50
CA THR A 705 56.88 -7.72 64.32
C THR A 705 57.00 -7.47 65.83
N SER A 706 55.90 -7.03 66.44
CA SER A 706 55.18 -7.82 67.45
C SER A 706 53.72 -7.35 67.52
N ALA A 707 52.79 -8.25 67.87
CA ALA A 707 51.36 -8.02 67.74
C ALA A 707 50.64 -7.91 69.09
N GLU A 708 49.62 -7.05 69.16
CA GLU A 708 48.42 -7.25 70.00
C GLU A 708 47.23 -6.55 69.30
N LYS A 709 46.00 -6.86 69.73
CA LYS A 709 44.76 -6.49 69.02
C LYS A 709 44.10 -5.23 69.60
N THR A 710 43.83 -4.24 68.75
CA THR A 710 42.47 -3.67 68.61
C THR A 710 42.35 -2.94 67.27
N ARG A 711 41.31 -3.25 66.49
CA ARG A 711 41.04 -2.59 65.20
C ARG A 711 39.99 -1.48 65.38
N PRO A 712 40.18 -0.28 64.82
CA PRO A 712 39.07 0.61 64.50
C PRO A 712 38.28 0.07 63.29
N SER A 713 37.11 0.64 63.05
CA SER A 713 36.16 0.22 62.01
C SER A 713 36.60 0.57 60.57
N THR A 714 36.32 -0.35 59.64
CA THR A 714 36.08 -0.04 58.22
C THR A 714 34.70 -0.60 57.84
N SER A 715 33.89 0.20 57.16
CA SER A 715 32.51 -0.15 56.78
C SER A 715 32.13 0.44 55.41
N ASN A 716 30.93 0.10 54.93
CA ASN A 716 30.23 0.76 53.82
C ASN A 716 30.93 0.72 52.44
N ARG A 717 31.27 -0.48 51.95
CA ARG A 717 31.38 -0.75 50.49
C ARG A 717 30.61 -1.97 50.00
N ASP A 718 30.34 -2.94 50.87
CA ASP A 718 29.76 -4.23 50.44
C ASP A 718 28.23 -4.34 50.67
N THR A 719 27.58 -3.35 51.30
CA THR A 719 26.15 -3.43 51.67
C THR A 719 25.20 -2.93 50.57
N GLU A 720 25.60 -1.95 49.76
CA GLU A 720 24.72 -1.26 48.80
C GLU A 720 23.98 -2.15 47.77
N PRO A 721 24.57 -3.20 47.15
CA PRO A 721 23.83 -4.04 46.20
C PRO A 721 22.83 -4.96 46.93
N LEU A 722 23.15 -5.38 48.15
CA LEU A 722 22.25 -6.17 49.00
C LEU A 722 21.06 -5.31 49.44
N GLU A 723 21.30 -4.07 49.87
CA GLU A 723 20.24 -3.11 50.21
C GLU A 723 19.22 -2.95 49.07
N ALA A 724 19.68 -2.70 47.83
CA ALA A 724 18.82 -2.60 46.66
C ALA A 724 18.00 -3.89 46.40
N LEU A 725 18.63 -5.06 46.52
CA LEU A 725 17.91 -6.34 46.42
C LEU A 725 16.88 -6.53 47.54
N THR A 726 17.12 -6.07 48.77
CA THR A 726 16.13 -6.18 49.86
C THR A 726 14.94 -5.24 49.67
N VAL A 727 15.12 -4.08 49.02
CA VAL A 727 13.99 -3.21 48.64
C VAL A 727 13.19 -3.85 47.50
N ALA A 728 13.86 -4.45 46.50
CA ALA A 728 13.19 -5.21 45.44
C ALA A 728 12.40 -6.41 46.01
N GLU A 729 12.99 -7.23 46.87
CA GLU A 729 12.33 -8.36 47.55
C GLU A 729 11.08 -7.91 48.32
N ARG A 730 11.19 -6.81 49.09
CA ARG A 730 10.06 -6.26 49.85
C ARG A 730 8.93 -5.78 48.93
N GLY A 731 9.28 -5.12 47.83
CA GLY A 731 8.31 -4.71 46.80
C GLY A 731 7.62 -5.91 46.15
N GLN A 732 8.38 -6.94 45.76
CA GLN A 732 7.84 -8.18 45.22
C GLN A 732 6.93 -8.90 46.23
N ARG A 733 7.30 -8.91 47.52
CA ARG A 733 6.48 -9.49 48.58
C ARG A 733 5.19 -8.72 48.80
N GLN A 734 5.20 -7.40 48.62
CA GLN A 734 3.98 -6.57 48.58
C GLN A 734 3.11 -6.87 47.34
N VAL A 735 3.71 -7.11 46.17
CA VAL A 735 2.97 -7.59 44.97
C VAL A 735 2.31 -8.94 45.27
N ILE A 736 3.06 -9.90 45.83
CA ILE A 736 2.54 -11.23 46.21
C ILE A 736 1.37 -11.07 47.20
N ASP A 737 1.55 -10.33 48.30
CA ASP A 737 0.51 -10.12 49.32
C ASP A 737 -0.79 -9.52 48.74
N ARG A 738 -0.71 -8.56 47.82
CA ARG A 738 -1.92 -8.00 47.17
C ARG A 738 -2.54 -8.95 46.14
N LEU A 739 -1.74 -9.60 45.30
CA LEU A 739 -2.22 -10.57 44.31
C LEU A 739 -2.89 -11.78 44.98
N ASP A 740 -2.31 -12.29 46.07
CA ASP A 740 -2.82 -13.42 46.85
C ASP A 740 -4.13 -13.07 47.56
N LYS A 741 -4.25 -11.86 48.14
CA LYS A 741 -5.51 -11.36 48.72
C LYS A 741 -6.63 -11.18 47.70
N MET A 742 -6.32 -10.66 46.51
CA MET A 742 -7.31 -10.56 45.42
C MET A 742 -7.72 -11.94 44.91
N LEU A 743 -6.76 -12.84 44.69
CA LEU A 743 -7.04 -14.22 44.29
C LEU A 743 -7.89 -14.94 45.34
N GLN A 744 -7.61 -14.74 46.63
CA GLN A 744 -8.40 -15.28 47.72
C GLN A 744 -9.84 -14.74 47.69
N SER A 745 -10.06 -13.41 47.65
CA SER A 745 -11.42 -12.84 47.67
C SER A 745 -12.26 -13.16 46.43
N LEU A 746 -11.60 -13.39 45.28
CA LEU A 746 -12.21 -13.84 44.03
C LEU A 746 -12.53 -15.34 44.07
N SER A 747 -11.58 -16.18 44.51
CA SER A 747 -11.76 -17.63 44.63
C SER A 747 -12.77 -18.01 45.70
N GLU A 748 -12.80 -17.29 46.84
CA GLU A 748 -13.81 -17.48 47.88
C GLU A 748 -15.21 -17.11 47.38
N TRP A 749 -15.35 -16.12 46.51
CA TRP A 749 -16.64 -15.82 45.86
C TRP A 749 -17.03 -16.89 44.85
N GLN A 750 -16.11 -17.31 43.97
CA GLN A 750 -16.38 -18.39 43.02
C GLN A 750 -16.88 -19.63 43.77
N LYS A 751 -16.15 -20.09 44.80
CA LYS A 751 -16.57 -21.20 45.67
C LYS A 751 -17.92 -20.96 46.36
N THR A 752 -18.27 -19.72 46.68
CA THR A 752 -19.59 -19.39 47.28
C THR A 752 -20.71 -19.42 46.23
N ARG A 753 -20.40 -19.16 44.95
CA ARG A 753 -21.33 -19.33 43.81
C ARG A 753 -21.41 -20.80 43.34
N ASP A 754 -20.32 -21.55 43.47
CA ASP A 754 -20.30 -23.00 43.25
C ASP A 754 -21.14 -23.72 44.34
N LEU A 755 -21.02 -23.29 45.61
CA LEU A 755 -21.89 -23.71 46.72
C LEU A 755 -23.36 -23.38 46.50
N VAL A 756 -23.67 -22.24 45.87
CA VAL A 756 -25.03 -21.90 45.41
C VAL A 756 -25.51 -22.91 44.37
N SER A 757 -24.70 -23.20 43.34
CA SER A 757 -25.05 -24.14 42.27
C SER A 757 -25.27 -25.56 42.78
N GLU A 758 -24.41 -26.04 43.69
CA GLU A 758 -24.59 -27.33 44.38
C GLU A 758 -25.87 -27.31 45.23
N LEU A 759 -26.19 -26.21 45.91
CA LEU A 759 -27.44 -26.08 46.66
C LEU A 759 -28.68 -26.00 45.74
N GLU A 760 -28.57 -25.45 44.52
CA GLU A 760 -29.61 -25.60 43.50
C GLU A 760 -29.86 -27.06 43.19
N GLU A 761 -28.80 -27.84 42.91
CA GLU A 761 -28.93 -29.27 42.60
C GLU A 761 -29.48 -30.06 43.79
N GLN A 762 -29.00 -29.82 45.03
CA GLN A 762 -29.55 -30.46 46.22
C GLN A 762 -31.04 -30.10 46.46
N ILE A 763 -31.46 -28.88 46.10
CA ILE A 763 -32.86 -28.45 46.16
C ILE A 763 -33.67 -29.06 45.02
N ALA A 764 -33.13 -29.19 43.82
CA ALA A 764 -33.76 -29.91 42.73
C ALA A 764 -33.89 -31.41 43.07
N GLN A 765 -32.92 -32.01 43.77
CA GLN A 765 -32.99 -33.37 44.31
C GLN A 765 -34.01 -33.48 45.45
N GLN A 766 -34.14 -32.52 46.37
CA GLN A 766 -35.18 -32.55 47.42
C GLN A 766 -36.57 -32.28 46.85
N SER A 767 -36.67 -31.32 45.94
CA SER A 767 -37.78 -31.09 45.02
C SER A 767 -37.84 -32.14 43.90
N GLU A 768 -37.14 -33.27 44.07
CA GLU A 768 -37.30 -34.53 43.35
C GLU A 768 -37.36 -35.71 44.32
N ILE A 769 -37.46 -35.52 45.65
CA ILE A 769 -37.71 -36.58 46.65
C ILE A 769 -38.99 -36.31 47.48
N GLN A 770 -39.35 -35.04 47.71
CA GLN A 770 -40.54 -34.63 48.45
C GLN A 770 -41.82 -35.20 47.85
N ASP A 771 -42.22 -34.80 46.65
CA ASP A 771 -43.37 -35.41 45.98
C ASP A 771 -43.12 -36.87 45.55
N GLN A 772 -41.87 -37.39 45.58
CA GLN A 772 -41.63 -38.86 45.45
C GLN A 772 -42.19 -39.57 46.68
N THR A 773 -42.50 -38.78 47.72
CA THR A 773 -43.10 -39.13 48.99
C THR A 773 -44.52 -38.51 49.16
N ALA A 774 -44.87 -37.44 48.42
CA ALA A 774 -46.17 -36.74 48.53
C ALA A 774 -47.25 -37.29 47.64
N GLU A 775 -46.85 -37.80 46.49
CA GLU A 775 -47.58 -38.86 45.82
C GLU A 775 -47.69 -40.07 46.77
N LEU A 776 -46.61 -40.43 47.45
CA LEU A 776 -46.49 -41.65 48.27
C LEU A 776 -47.51 -41.81 49.36
N ALA A 777 -47.87 -40.73 50.05
CA ALA A 777 -48.95 -40.79 51.04
C ALA A 777 -50.37 -40.80 50.44
N LYS A 778 -50.59 -40.49 49.15
CA LYS A 778 -51.88 -40.78 48.48
C LYS A 778 -52.22 -42.27 48.59
N ARG A 779 -51.20 -43.11 48.75
CA ARG A 779 -51.33 -44.56 48.69
C ARG A 779 -50.87 -45.27 49.99
N THR A 780 -49.72 -44.93 50.56
CA THR A 780 -49.17 -45.57 51.79
C THR A 780 -49.92 -45.26 53.08
N ILE A 781 -50.47 -44.05 53.19
CA ILE A 781 -50.84 -43.42 54.49
C ILE A 781 -51.90 -44.17 55.29
N THR A 782 -52.60 -45.10 54.65
CA THR A 782 -53.68 -45.91 55.24
C THR A 782 -53.19 -47.24 55.83
N ARG A 783 -51.88 -47.51 55.85
CA ARG A 783 -51.27 -48.79 56.28
C ARG A 783 -50.03 -48.57 57.15
N SER A 784 -49.49 -49.63 57.76
CA SER A 784 -48.28 -49.58 58.60
C SER A 784 -47.13 -50.35 57.95
N PHE A 785 -45.87 -50.04 58.28
CA PHE A 785 -44.71 -50.90 57.96
C PHE A 785 -44.96 -52.34 58.49
N SER A 786 -44.35 -53.35 57.87
CA SER A 786 -44.67 -54.78 58.00
C SER A 786 -46.08 -55.26 57.57
N ASN A 787 -47.02 -54.36 57.26
CA ASN A 787 -48.33 -54.64 56.64
C ASN A 787 -48.57 -54.08 55.20
N LEU A 788 -47.63 -53.60 54.40
CA LEU A 788 -46.38 -52.90 54.70
C LEU A 788 -45.20 -53.82 54.35
N ASN A 789 -44.44 -53.53 53.32
CA ASN A 789 -44.27 -54.51 52.26
C ASN A 789 -42.86 -54.48 51.63
N LEU A 790 -41.99 -55.51 51.43
CA LEU A 790 -40.61 -55.44 50.80
C LEU A 790 -40.58 -54.47 49.62
N GLN A 791 -41.71 -54.37 48.95
CA GLN A 791 -42.00 -53.38 47.96
C GLN A 791 -42.22 -51.94 48.57
N ASP A 792 -43.28 -51.60 49.34
CA ASP A 792 -43.37 -50.28 50.07
C ASP A 792 -42.29 -50.16 51.19
N GLN A 793 -41.40 -51.12 51.39
CA GLN A 793 -40.39 -51.19 52.46
C GLN A 793 -39.06 -50.96 51.82
N ALA A 794 -38.75 -51.58 50.67
CA ALA A 794 -37.49 -51.36 50.00
C ALA A 794 -37.54 -50.28 48.92
N ASP A 795 -38.72 -49.71 48.56
CA ASP A 795 -38.74 -48.31 48.08
C ASP A 795 -38.85 -47.33 49.24
N LEU A 796 -39.27 -47.72 50.45
CA LEU A 796 -39.23 -46.81 51.60
C LEU A 796 -37.81 -46.82 52.15
N GLU A 797 -37.06 -47.92 52.01
CA GLU A 797 -35.61 -48.00 52.10
C GLU A 797 -34.96 -47.49 50.82
N LYS A 798 -35.62 -47.35 49.66
CA LYS A 798 -35.02 -46.67 48.49
C LYS A 798 -35.15 -45.17 48.58
N LEU A 799 -36.32 -44.64 48.91
CA LEU A 799 -36.56 -43.23 49.17
C LEU A 799 -36.00 -42.82 50.51
N ALA A 800 -35.94 -43.70 51.52
CA ALA A 800 -35.04 -43.49 52.64
C ALA A 800 -33.58 -43.59 52.20
N SER A 801 -33.14 -44.53 51.35
CA SER A 801 -31.73 -44.56 50.89
C SER A 801 -31.39 -43.40 49.95
N ARG A 802 -32.36 -42.79 49.27
CA ARG A 802 -32.23 -41.55 48.49
C ARG A 802 -32.26 -40.34 49.44
N GLN A 803 -33.11 -40.32 50.47
CA GLN A 803 -33.18 -39.27 51.50
C GLN A 803 -32.04 -39.39 52.53
N GLU A 804 -31.40 -40.56 52.66
CA GLU A 804 -30.26 -40.90 53.51
C GLU A 804 -28.96 -40.73 52.72
N ARG A 805 -28.92 -41.04 51.41
CA ARG A 805 -27.89 -40.52 50.50
C ARG A 805 -27.99 -39.01 50.33
N GLN A 806 -29.19 -38.43 50.35
CA GLN A 806 -29.35 -36.98 50.38
C GLN A 806 -28.97 -36.43 51.75
N SER A 807 -29.27 -37.14 52.84
CA SER A 807 -28.72 -36.81 54.16
C SER A 807 -27.19 -36.84 54.13
N ASP A 808 -26.56 -37.87 53.55
CA ASP A 808 -25.11 -38.01 53.44
C ASP A 808 -24.47 -37.06 52.42
N ASN A 809 -25.15 -36.69 51.32
CA ASN A 809 -24.74 -35.66 50.37
C ASN A 809 -24.86 -34.27 51.00
N PHE A 810 -25.97 -33.97 51.67
CA PHE A 810 -26.22 -32.68 52.32
C PHE A 810 -25.42 -32.54 53.63
N LYS A 811 -25.04 -33.66 54.24
CA LYS A 811 -24.02 -33.77 55.29
C LYS A 811 -22.62 -33.65 54.71
N SER A 812 -22.33 -34.17 53.52
CA SER A 812 -21.07 -33.89 52.83
C SER A 812 -20.96 -32.41 52.43
N PHE A 813 -22.06 -31.77 52.02
CA PHE A 813 -22.19 -30.34 51.78
C PHE A 813 -22.05 -29.53 53.09
N ARG A 814 -22.70 -29.95 54.18
CA ARG A 814 -22.52 -29.34 55.52
C ARG A 814 -21.09 -29.51 56.02
N ASP A 815 -20.51 -30.68 55.88
CA ASP A 815 -19.17 -31.00 56.35
C ASP A 815 -18.12 -30.33 55.44
N LEU A 816 -18.43 -30.06 54.17
CA LEU A 816 -17.67 -29.19 53.27
C LEU A 816 -17.78 -27.72 53.70
N LEU A 817 -18.97 -27.24 54.08
CA LEU A 817 -19.18 -25.91 54.66
C LEU A 817 -18.47 -25.74 56.01
N ASP A 818 -18.48 -26.75 56.88
CA ASP A 818 -17.75 -26.77 58.16
C ASP A 818 -16.23 -26.86 57.94
N ASN A 819 -15.77 -27.64 56.94
CA ASN A 819 -14.37 -27.66 56.52
C ASN A 819 -13.93 -26.29 55.99
N MET A 820 -14.73 -25.64 55.14
CA MET A 820 -14.49 -24.27 54.69
C MET A 820 -14.48 -23.29 55.87
N GLN A 821 -15.46 -23.34 56.78
CA GLN A 821 -15.48 -22.53 58.01
C GLN A 821 -14.23 -22.75 58.88
N SER A 822 -13.70 -23.98 58.93
CA SER A 822 -12.47 -24.29 59.67
C SER A 822 -11.23 -23.64 59.05
N GLN A 823 -11.20 -23.50 57.72
CA GLN A 823 -10.12 -22.87 56.95
C GLN A 823 -10.25 -21.34 56.93
N THR A 824 -11.46 -20.78 56.87
CA THR A 824 -11.73 -19.33 56.85
C THR A 824 -11.68 -18.67 58.24
N ARG A 825 -10.98 -19.26 59.21
CA ARG A 825 -10.92 -18.73 60.60
C ARG A 825 -10.16 -17.40 60.77
N GLU A 826 -9.47 -16.91 59.74
CA GLU A 826 -8.60 -15.73 59.85
C GLU A 826 -9.08 -14.46 59.12
N ASN A 827 -10.17 -14.46 58.31
CA ASN A 827 -10.55 -13.28 57.51
C ASN A 827 -12.07 -12.99 57.39
N SER A 828 -12.36 -11.68 57.26
CA SER A 828 -13.61 -11.03 56.79
C SER A 828 -14.97 -11.45 57.41
N GLY A 829 -15.48 -10.61 58.32
CA GLY A 829 -16.69 -10.87 59.11
C GLY A 829 -18.04 -10.89 58.38
N THR A 830 -18.17 -10.39 57.14
CA THR A 830 -19.48 -10.27 56.45
C THR A 830 -19.92 -11.60 55.81
N ASP A 831 -19.07 -12.15 54.94
CA ASP A 831 -19.19 -13.53 54.44
C ASP A 831 -19.18 -14.54 55.59
N GLN A 832 -18.39 -14.28 56.64
CA GLN A 832 -18.41 -15.08 57.85
C GLN A 832 -19.79 -15.03 58.53
N PHE A 833 -20.49 -13.88 58.57
CA PHE A 833 -21.85 -13.82 59.12
C PHE A 833 -22.87 -14.56 58.24
N GLN A 834 -22.74 -14.53 56.91
CA GLN A 834 -23.59 -15.33 56.01
C GLN A 834 -23.35 -16.83 56.19
N LYS A 835 -22.08 -17.27 56.15
CA LYS A 835 -21.67 -18.67 56.31
C LYS A 835 -21.96 -19.17 57.73
N GLN A 836 -21.79 -18.33 58.76
CA GLN A 836 -22.21 -18.62 60.13
C GLN A 836 -23.74 -18.68 60.25
N ALA A 837 -24.51 -17.79 59.64
CA ALA A 837 -25.97 -17.86 59.65
C ALA A 837 -26.48 -19.11 58.92
N ALA A 838 -25.88 -19.48 57.79
CA ALA A 838 -26.17 -20.71 57.05
C ALA A 838 -25.83 -21.97 57.88
N ILE A 839 -24.65 -22.01 58.52
CA ILE A 839 -24.20 -23.13 59.37
C ILE A 839 -25.02 -23.21 60.67
N ASP A 840 -25.33 -22.09 61.31
CA ASP A 840 -26.18 -22.03 62.49
C ASP A 840 -27.63 -22.41 62.13
N PHE A 841 -28.12 -22.04 60.94
CA PHE A 841 -29.41 -22.48 60.41
C PHE A 841 -29.40 -23.99 60.12
N LEU A 842 -28.38 -24.53 59.47
CA LEU A 842 -28.17 -25.97 59.25
C LEU A 842 -28.17 -26.76 60.56
N ARG A 843 -27.39 -26.29 61.56
CA ARG A 843 -27.30 -26.90 62.90
C ARG A 843 -28.60 -26.76 63.70
N LYS A 844 -29.34 -25.65 63.56
CA LYS A 844 -30.60 -25.37 64.29
C LYS A 844 -31.84 -26.00 63.67
N LYS A 845 -31.89 -26.15 62.34
CA LYS A 845 -32.92 -26.94 61.63
C LYS A 845 -32.59 -28.44 61.63
N SER A 846 -31.34 -28.81 61.95
CA SER A 846 -30.77 -30.17 61.94
C SER A 846 -31.13 -30.91 60.65
N LEU A 847 -30.75 -30.32 59.51
CA LEU A 847 -31.27 -30.71 58.20
C LEU A 847 -30.92 -32.15 57.78
N PRO A 848 -29.65 -32.61 57.82
CA PRO A 848 -29.31 -34.01 57.59
C PRO A 848 -29.97 -34.95 58.60
N GLU A 849 -30.01 -34.58 59.88
CA GLU A 849 -30.61 -35.40 60.94
C GLU A 849 -32.14 -35.52 60.76
N LYS A 850 -32.80 -34.47 60.25
CA LYS A 850 -34.20 -34.51 59.82
C LYS A 850 -34.40 -35.32 58.56
N MET A 851 -33.49 -35.25 57.58
CA MET A 851 -33.53 -36.11 56.40
C MET A 851 -33.34 -37.58 56.78
N GLN A 852 -32.47 -37.89 57.73
CA GLN A 852 -32.30 -39.26 58.23
C GLN A 852 -33.46 -39.72 59.13
N GLN A 853 -34.08 -38.82 59.91
CA GLN A 853 -35.35 -39.14 60.59
C GLN A 853 -36.53 -39.29 59.63
N THR A 854 -36.56 -38.50 58.55
CA THR A 854 -37.53 -38.66 57.45
C THR A 854 -37.30 -40.01 56.78
N ALA A 855 -36.04 -40.35 56.47
CA ALA A 855 -35.63 -41.65 55.97
C ALA A 855 -36.06 -42.79 56.93
N ASP A 856 -35.85 -42.65 58.24
CA ASP A 856 -36.28 -43.67 59.20
C ASP A 856 -37.81 -43.71 59.39
N ARG A 857 -38.52 -42.59 59.20
CA ARG A 857 -39.99 -42.55 59.12
C ARG A 857 -40.53 -43.14 57.83
N LEU A 858 -39.77 -43.05 56.74
CA LEU A 858 -40.01 -43.79 55.53
C LEU A 858 -39.81 -45.29 55.80
N LYS A 859 -38.67 -45.72 56.36
CA LYS A 859 -38.44 -47.09 56.91
C LYS A 859 -39.43 -47.52 58.03
N GLN A 860 -40.43 -46.70 58.38
CA GLN A 860 -41.52 -46.99 59.33
C GLN A 860 -42.93 -46.66 58.78
N ASN A 861 -43.07 -46.28 57.51
CA ASN A 861 -44.30 -45.85 56.86
C ASN A 861 -45.10 -44.72 57.53
N GLN A 862 -44.43 -43.70 58.04
CA GLN A 862 -45.06 -42.49 58.60
C GLN A 862 -45.16 -41.39 57.53
N VAL A 863 -45.56 -41.78 56.32
CA VAL A 863 -45.33 -41.01 55.09
C VAL A 863 -46.08 -39.68 55.05
N GLY A 864 -47.30 -39.63 55.58
CA GLY A 864 -48.05 -38.37 55.75
C GLY A 864 -47.30 -37.32 56.59
N GLN A 865 -46.44 -37.76 57.52
CA GLN A 865 -45.55 -36.89 58.27
C GLN A 865 -44.24 -36.65 57.52
N ALA A 866 -43.70 -37.68 56.84
CA ALA A 866 -42.50 -37.55 56.01
C ALA A 866 -42.67 -36.45 54.94
N ILE A 867 -43.83 -36.31 54.32
CA ILE A 867 -44.12 -35.20 53.39
C ILE A 867 -44.05 -33.85 54.08
N GLN A 868 -44.68 -33.70 55.25
CA GLN A 868 -44.68 -32.43 55.97
C GLN A 868 -43.27 -32.08 56.45
N GLU A 869 -42.48 -33.08 56.81
CA GLU A 869 -41.07 -32.92 57.17
C GLU A 869 -40.21 -32.61 55.95
N GLN A 870 -40.46 -33.23 54.79
CA GLN A 870 -39.81 -32.92 53.51
C GLN A 870 -40.19 -31.56 52.97
N GLN A 871 -41.42 -31.11 53.15
CA GLN A 871 -41.84 -29.77 52.79
C GLN A 871 -41.23 -28.72 53.71
N GLN A 872 -41.09 -29.03 55.01
CA GLN A 872 -40.25 -28.22 55.89
C GLN A 872 -38.76 -28.31 55.55
N ILE A 873 -38.26 -29.44 55.04
CA ILE A 873 -36.86 -29.60 54.60
C ILE A 873 -36.64 -28.79 53.32
N GLN A 874 -37.50 -28.90 52.31
CA GLN A 874 -37.44 -28.13 51.06
C GLN A 874 -37.64 -26.63 51.33
N GLU A 875 -38.61 -26.21 52.15
CA GLU A 875 -38.73 -24.81 52.59
C GLU A 875 -37.49 -24.35 53.39
N SER A 876 -36.84 -25.24 54.14
CA SER A 876 -35.60 -24.91 54.85
C SER A 876 -34.39 -24.87 53.94
N MET A 877 -34.28 -25.76 52.94
CA MET A 877 -33.25 -25.70 51.91
C MET A 877 -33.47 -24.46 51.04
N GLN A 878 -34.71 -24.12 50.69
CA GLN A 878 -35.07 -22.91 49.97
C GLN A 878 -34.75 -21.66 50.81
N GLN A 879 -35.03 -21.65 52.11
CA GLN A 879 -34.57 -20.58 53.01
C GLN A 879 -33.03 -20.52 53.10
N LEU A 880 -32.34 -21.66 53.06
CA LEU A 880 -30.87 -21.72 52.98
C LEU A 880 -30.37 -21.17 51.63
N LYS A 881 -31.10 -21.47 50.54
CA LYS A 881 -30.90 -20.91 49.20
C LYS A 881 -31.05 -19.41 49.25
N ASP A 882 -32.16 -18.88 49.74
CA ASP A 882 -32.43 -17.45 49.86
C ASP A 882 -31.44 -16.72 50.82
N ILE A 883 -30.76 -17.45 51.72
CA ILE A 883 -29.63 -16.96 52.54
C ILE A 883 -28.32 -16.86 51.71
N PHE A 884 -28.16 -17.68 50.68
CA PHE A 884 -27.01 -17.69 49.76
C PHE A 884 -27.25 -17.00 48.39
N GLU A 885 -28.50 -16.79 47.95
CA GLU A 885 -28.81 -16.76 46.51
C GLU A 885 -29.69 -15.60 46.01
N ASN A 886 -29.31 -15.07 44.85
CA ASN A 886 -30.14 -14.27 43.94
C ASN A 886 -29.76 -14.61 42.47
N GLN A 887 -30.53 -15.36 41.67
CA GLN A 887 -31.52 -16.40 42.03
C GLN A 887 -31.76 -17.39 40.87
N SER A 888 -32.08 -18.64 41.22
CA SER A 888 -32.98 -19.58 40.53
C SER A 888 -32.65 -20.24 39.16
N SER A 889 -32.72 -21.58 39.17
CA SER A 889 -33.50 -22.53 38.32
C SER A 889 -32.79 -23.40 37.25
N ASP A 890 -33.33 -24.61 37.02
CA ASP A 890 -32.59 -25.84 36.61
C ASP A 890 -33.08 -26.52 35.29
N SER A 891 -32.48 -27.66 34.90
CA SER A 891 -32.19 -28.05 33.51
C SER A 891 -32.57 -29.51 33.09
N PRO A 892 -32.76 -29.80 31.78
CA PRO A 892 -33.40 -31.05 31.32
C PRO A 892 -32.55 -32.33 31.37
N ASP A 893 -31.23 -32.24 31.31
CA ASP A 893 -30.30 -33.40 31.27
C ASP A 893 -30.44 -34.32 32.52
N GLN A 894 -30.79 -33.71 33.66
CA GLN A 894 -31.07 -34.43 34.90
C GLN A 894 -32.30 -35.37 34.79
N LEU A 895 -33.33 -35.00 34.01
CA LEU A 895 -34.59 -35.74 33.93
C LEU A 895 -34.43 -37.09 33.21
N ILE A 896 -33.56 -37.16 32.19
CA ILE A 896 -33.27 -38.38 31.44
C ILE A 896 -32.65 -39.44 32.35
N LYS A 897 -31.71 -39.04 33.23
CA LYS A 897 -31.07 -39.95 34.21
C LYS A 897 -32.10 -40.51 35.20
N LYS A 898 -33.02 -39.67 35.68
CA LYS A 898 -34.09 -40.03 36.62
C LYS A 898 -35.11 -41.01 36.01
N LEU A 899 -35.40 -40.88 34.72
CA LEU A 899 -36.22 -41.84 33.96
C LEU A 899 -35.53 -43.21 33.78
N LYS A 900 -34.25 -43.25 33.35
CA LYS A 900 -33.47 -44.50 33.24
C LYS A 900 -33.43 -45.28 34.56
N GLN A 901 -33.28 -44.56 35.68
CA GLN A 901 -33.30 -45.16 37.01
C GLN A 901 -34.67 -45.75 37.38
N SER A 902 -35.76 -45.11 36.94
CA SER A 902 -37.14 -45.57 37.17
C SER A 902 -37.49 -46.81 36.33
N GLU A 903 -37.04 -46.91 35.07
CA GLU A 903 -37.19 -48.13 34.27
C GLU A 903 -36.51 -49.34 34.91
N GLN A 904 -35.27 -49.15 35.40
CA GLN A 904 -34.51 -50.19 36.10
C GLN A 904 -35.20 -50.63 37.39
N GLU A 905 -35.76 -49.69 38.15
CA GLU A 905 -36.60 -49.98 39.32
C GLU A 905 -37.76 -50.90 38.94
N LEU A 906 -38.64 -50.47 38.03
CA LEU A 906 -39.83 -51.21 37.61
C LEU A 906 -39.54 -52.65 37.14
N SER A 907 -38.44 -52.86 36.40
CA SER A 907 -38.05 -54.19 35.93
C SER A 907 -37.79 -55.17 37.08
N GLN A 908 -37.15 -54.70 38.18
CA GLN A 908 -36.95 -55.50 39.39
C GLN A 908 -38.28 -55.78 40.11
N LEU A 909 -39.26 -54.89 40.00
CA LEU A 909 -40.58 -55.05 40.64
C LEU A 909 -41.38 -56.15 39.94
N LYS A 910 -41.41 -56.11 38.61
CA LYS A 910 -42.03 -57.12 37.74
C LYS A 910 -41.40 -58.50 37.91
N GLN A 911 -40.07 -58.57 38.01
CA GLN A 911 -39.39 -59.85 38.18
C GLN A 911 -39.68 -60.48 39.55
N LYS A 912 -39.72 -59.70 40.63
CA LYS A 912 -40.19 -60.18 41.95
C LYS A 912 -41.63 -60.73 41.89
N GLN A 913 -42.53 -60.11 41.12
CA GLN A 913 -43.90 -60.60 40.91
C GLN A 913 -43.97 -61.96 40.23
N GLN A 914 -43.14 -62.19 39.21
CA GLN A 914 -43.02 -63.52 38.59
C GLN A 914 -42.46 -64.56 39.58
N ASP A 915 -41.49 -64.17 40.40
CA ASP A 915 -40.87 -64.98 41.44
C ASP A 915 -41.87 -65.45 42.51
N LEU A 916 -42.79 -64.57 42.94
CA LEU A 916 -43.85 -64.93 43.91
C LEU A 916 -44.97 -65.74 43.29
N LEU A 917 -45.36 -65.43 42.05
CA LEU A 917 -46.28 -66.24 41.26
C LEU A 917 -45.75 -67.69 41.10
N GLN A 918 -44.45 -67.86 40.86
CA GLN A 918 -43.83 -69.20 40.81
C GLN A 918 -43.86 -69.90 42.18
N LYS A 919 -43.52 -69.19 43.27
CA LYS A 919 -43.57 -69.73 44.64
C LYS A 919 -44.98 -70.13 45.06
N LEU A 920 -46.00 -69.40 44.63
CA LEU A 920 -47.41 -69.77 44.82
C LEU A 920 -47.74 -71.09 44.11
N LYS A 921 -47.34 -71.22 42.84
CA LYS A 921 -47.55 -72.43 42.01
C LYS A 921 -46.73 -73.64 42.46
N SER A 922 -45.71 -73.48 43.32
CA SER A 922 -45.06 -74.58 44.03
C SER A 922 -45.73 -74.88 45.36
N ALA A 923 -46.03 -73.86 46.17
CA ALA A 923 -46.66 -74.04 47.49
C ALA A 923 -48.01 -74.76 47.40
N SER A 924 -48.82 -74.44 46.38
CA SER A 924 -50.14 -75.07 46.14
C SER A 924 -50.10 -76.58 45.82
N LYS A 925 -48.91 -77.20 45.77
CA LYS A 925 -48.70 -78.63 45.53
C LYS A 925 -48.25 -79.41 46.77
N ASP A 926 -47.83 -78.74 47.83
CA ASP A 926 -47.41 -79.42 49.07
C ASP A 926 -48.61 -79.95 49.85
N SER A 927 -48.48 -81.21 50.31
CA SER A 927 -49.60 -81.96 50.90
C SER A 927 -49.78 -81.77 52.40
N ASP A 928 -48.81 -81.18 53.10
CA ASP A 928 -48.82 -81.08 54.56
C ASP A 928 -49.41 -79.73 55.03
N GLN A 929 -50.63 -79.76 55.59
CA GLN A 929 -51.42 -78.55 55.86
C GLN A 929 -50.75 -77.55 56.82
N ALA A 930 -49.92 -78.05 57.76
CA ALA A 930 -49.20 -77.21 58.70
C ALA A 930 -48.04 -76.43 58.03
N GLU A 931 -47.48 -76.98 56.95
CA GLU A 931 -46.36 -76.41 56.21
C GLU A 931 -46.85 -75.53 55.06
N LEU A 932 -47.86 -76.00 54.30
CA LEU A 932 -48.60 -75.21 53.30
C LEU A 932 -49.10 -73.87 53.87
N LYS A 933 -49.74 -73.88 55.03
CA LYS A 933 -50.26 -72.65 55.67
C LYS A 933 -49.14 -71.69 56.08
N LYS A 934 -47.96 -72.23 56.41
CA LYS A 934 -46.74 -71.49 56.75
C LYS A 934 -46.15 -70.82 55.50
N GLN A 935 -46.05 -71.57 54.39
CA GLN A 935 -45.61 -71.06 53.09
C GLN A 935 -46.57 -70.00 52.55
N LEU A 936 -47.89 -70.22 52.63
CA LEU A 936 -48.89 -69.24 52.22
C LEU A 936 -48.87 -67.99 53.09
N GLN A 937 -48.59 -68.08 54.39
CA GLN A 937 -48.36 -66.89 55.23
C GLN A 937 -47.02 -66.20 54.94
N GLN A 938 -45.99 -66.91 54.48
CA GLN A 938 -44.78 -66.30 53.95
C GLN A 938 -45.00 -65.66 52.57
N LEU A 939 -45.92 -66.20 51.75
CA LEU A 939 -46.33 -65.63 50.46
C LEU A 939 -47.26 -64.44 50.61
N ALA A 940 -48.22 -64.46 51.54
CA ALA A 940 -48.98 -63.28 51.95
C ALA A 940 -48.03 -62.23 52.50
N LYS A 941 -47.10 -62.59 53.40
CA LYS A 941 -45.99 -61.71 53.77
C LYS A 941 -44.97 -61.46 52.67
N GLN A 942 -45.08 -62.05 51.47
CA GLN A 942 -44.28 -61.68 50.30
C GLN A 942 -45.08 -60.84 49.30
N GLU A 943 -46.41 -60.85 49.34
CA GLU A 943 -47.35 -60.10 48.49
C GLU A 943 -47.90 -58.84 49.15
N GLN A 944 -48.18 -58.94 50.44
CA GLN A 944 -48.08 -57.88 51.44
C GLN A 944 -46.60 -57.57 51.70
N GLN A 945 -45.65 -58.16 50.96
CA GLN A 945 -44.37 -57.58 50.61
C GLN A 945 -44.13 -57.32 49.09
N LEU A 946 -45.15 -57.28 48.21
CA LEU A 946 -45.06 -56.94 46.77
C LEU A 946 -45.99 -55.83 46.26
N GLN A 947 -47.22 -55.72 46.77
CA GLN A 947 -48.23 -54.70 46.42
C GLN A 947 -47.72 -53.25 46.30
N GLN A 948 -46.50 -52.95 46.78
CA GLN A 948 -46.19 -51.63 47.26
C GLN A 948 -44.84 -50.91 46.92
N GLN A 949 -43.80 -51.42 46.22
CA GLN A 949 -42.83 -50.48 45.54
C GLN A 949 -43.73 -49.86 44.50
N LEU A 950 -44.45 -50.71 43.78
CA LEU A 950 -45.63 -50.39 42.97
C LEU A 950 -46.49 -49.26 43.54
N LYS A 951 -46.71 -49.25 44.86
CA LYS A 951 -47.33 -48.15 45.59
C LYS A 951 -46.45 -46.89 45.44
N GLN A 952 -45.29 -46.85 46.11
CA GLN A 952 -44.18 -45.88 45.97
C GLN A 952 -43.71 -45.47 44.56
N PHE A 953 -44.07 -46.25 43.56
CA PHE A 953 -43.51 -46.24 42.23
C PHE A 953 -44.55 -45.82 41.18
N GLU A 954 -45.85 -45.75 41.50
CA GLU A 954 -46.59 -44.56 41.04
C GLU A 954 -45.89 -43.37 41.60
N ASP A 955 -45.66 -43.43 42.91
CA ASP A 955 -45.43 -42.24 43.69
C ASP A 955 -44.09 -41.56 43.44
N GLN A 956 -43.23 -42.17 42.61
CA GLN A 956 -42.01 -41.58 42.11
C GLN A 956 -42.23 -40.75 40.82
N LEU A 957 -43.45 -40.71 40.26
CA LEU A 957 -43.71 -40.45 38.83
C LEU A 957 -44.60 -39.23 38.51
N GLN A 958 -45.77 -38.96 39.13
CA GLN A 958 -46.44 -37.63 39.00
C GLN A 958 -45.50 -36.51 39.49
N LYS A 959 -44.57 -36.84 40.38
CA LYS A 959 -43.34 -36.12 40.70
C LYS A 959 -42.57 -35.56 39.50
N LEU A 960 -42.34 -36.43 38.53
CA LEU A 960 -41.68 -36.14 37.26
C LEU A 960 -42.74 -35.72 36.21
N SER A 961 -43.96 -35.39 36.65
CA SER A 961 -45.20 -35.09 35.89
C SER A 961 -45.82 -36.25 35.08
N LEU A 962 -45.42 -37.50 35.37
CA LEU A 962 -45.68 -38.69 34.55
C LEU A 962 -46.99 -39.41 34.91
N ASN A 963 -48.07 -38.62 34.90
CA ASN A 963 -49.37 -39.02 35.44
C ASN A 963 -49.87 -40.38 34.92
N ARG A 964 -49.65 -40.74 33.65
CA ARG A 964 -50.11 -42.01 33.04
C ARG A 964 -49.47 -43.25 33.68
N ALA A 965 -48.14 -43.31 33.68
CA ALA A 965 -47.37 -44.41 34.28
C ALA A 965 -47.79 -44.61 35.73
N SER A 966 -47.92 -43.49 36.45
CA SER A 966 -48.48 -43.41 37.81
C SER A 966 -49.79 -44.22 37.97
N GLU A 967 -50.80 -43.99 37.12
CA GLU A 967 -52.11 -44.65 37.22
C GLU A 967 -52.06 -46.13 36.84
N SER A 968 -51.15 -46.52 35.95
CA SER A 968 -50.90 -47.92 35.59
C SER A 968 -50.40 -48.71 36.81
N VAL A 969 -49.44 -48.18 37.56
CA VAL A 969 -49.02 -48.81 38.83
C VAL A 969 -50.11 -48.80 39.90
N ARG A 970 -51.16 -47.96 39.77
CA ARG A 970 -52.29 -47.93 40.71
C ARG A 970 -53.16 -49.13 40.62
N ARG A 971 -53.38 -49.60 39.39
CA ARG A 971 -54.16 -50.79 39.11
C ARG A 971 -53.44 -52.03 39.66
N ALA A 972 -52.14 -52.18 39.38
CA ALA A 972 -51.30 -53.22 39.98
C ALA A 972 -51.34 -53.19 41.53
N SER A 973 -51.09 -52.04 42.16
CA SER A 973 -51.14 -51.90 43.62
C SER A 973 -52.54 -52.15 44.20
N GLN A 974 -53.63 -51.95 43.45
CA GLN A 974 -54.97 -52.29 43.91
C GLN A 974 -55.27 -53.79 43.78
N ARG A 975 -54.90 -54.45 42.69
CA ARG A 975 -55.09 -55.91 42.51
C ARG A 975 -54.35 -56.71 43.58
N LEU A 976 -53.11 -56.34 43.88
CA LEU A 976 -52.31 -57.01 44.91
C LEU A 976 -52.82 -56.80 46.34
N SER A 977 -53.79 -55.91 46.57
CA SER A 977 -54.56 -55.92 47.82
C SER A 977 -55.39 -57.20 47.93
N LYS A 978 -56.14 -57.52 46.87
CA LYS A 978 -57.03 -58.68 46.80
C LYS A 978 -56.24 -59.99 46.82
N VAL A 979 -55.04 -60.00 46.25
CA VAL A 979 -54.12 -61.15 46.34
C VAL A 979 -53.86 -61.51 47.80
N ASN A 980 -53.61 -60.53 48.66
CA ASN A 980 -53.43 -60.77 50.10
C ASN A 980 -54.73 -61.21 50.79
N ASP A 981 -55.84 -60.52 50.51
CA ASP A 981 -57.16 -60.90 51.04
C ASP A 981 -57.54 -62.35 50.67
N ALA A 982 -57.17 -62.80 49.47
CA ALA A 982 -57.35 -64.18 48.99
C ALA A 982 -56.36 -65.16 49.64
N LEU A 983 -55.09 -64.79 49.81
CA LEU A 983 -54.07 -65.64 50.45
C LEU A 983 -54.38 -65.92 51.92
N ASP A 984 -54.80 -64.92 52.70
CA ASP A 984 -55.21 -65.10 54.09
C ASP A 984 -56.50 -65.95 54.23
N GLN A 985 -57.35 -65.95 53.20
CA GLN A 985 -58.50 -66.86 53.07
C GLN A 985 -58.13 -68.25 52.50
N GLY A 986 -56.88 -68.47 52.07
CA GLY A 986 -56.41 -69.73 51.47
C GLY A 986 -56.83 -69.95 50.01
N GLN A 987 -57.34 -68.92 49.33
CA GLN A 987 -57.90 -68.96 47.97
C GLN A 987 -56.81 -68.82 46.90
N THR A 988 -55.90 -69.80 46.83
CA THR A 988 -54.68 -69.75 46.00
C THR A 988 -54.93 -69.47 44.52
N GLN A 989 -55.96 -70.05 43.90
CA GLN A 989 -56.28 -69.78 42.49
C GLN A 989 -56.69 -68.32 42.22
N GLN A 990 -57.39 -67.69 43.17
CA GLN A 990 -57.85 -66.31 43.04
C GLN A 990 -56.72 -65.31 43.29
N ALA A 991 -55.78 -65.67 44.19
CA ALA A 991 -54.49 -64.98 44.31
C ALA A 991 -53.66 -65.09 43.02
N GLU A 992 -53.58 -66.27 42.40
CA GLU A 992 -52.84 -66.48 41.16
C GLU A 992 -53.36 -65.61 40.00
N GLN A 993 -54.68 -65.45 39.85
CA GLN A 993 -55.25 -64.61 38.79
C GLN A 993 -54.88 -63.12 38.98
N GLU A 994 -55.13 -62.56 40.16
CA GLU A 994 -54.87 -61.12 40.42
C GLU A 994 -53.35 -60.80 40.45
N MET A 995 -52.47 -61.79 40.73
CA MET A 995 -51.02 -61.68 40.50
C MET A 995 -50.64 -61.55 39.02
N ASN A 996 -51.30 -62.30 38.12
CA ASN A 996 -51.04 -62.21 36.67
C ASN A 996 -51.58 -60.87 36.12
N GLU A 997 -52.79 -60.48 36.49
CA GLU A 997 -53.36 -59.20 36.05
C GLU A 997 -52.57 -57.98 36.60
N SER A 998 -51.85 -58.15 37.72
CA SER A 998 -50.87 -57.18 38.21
C SER A 998 -49.65 -57.06 37.27
N LEU A 999 -49.09 -58.19 36.79
CA LEU A 999 -47.94 -58.18 35.86
C LEU A 999 -48.22 -57.36 34.60
N ASP A 1000 -49.44 -57.44 34.06
CA ASP A 1000 -49.85 -56.68 32.87
C ASP A 1000 -49.91 -55.16 33.13
N ASP A 1001 -50.47 -54.73 34.26
CA ASP A 1001 -50.49 -53.31 34.66
C ASP A 1001 -49.06 -52.76 34.90
N LEU A 1002 -48.13 -53.61 35.36
CA LEU A 1002 -46.70 -53.26 35.48
C LEU A 1002 -46.00 -53.20 34.12
N GLU A 1003 -46.32 -54.10 33.20
CA GLU A 1003 -45.74 -54.06 31.85
C GLU A 1003 -46.25 -52.85 31.06
N GLN A 1004 -47.52 -52.45 31.23
CA GLN A 1004 -48.02 -51.20 30.66
C GLN A 1004 -47.22 -49.99 31.19
N THR A 1005 -46.95 -49.95 32.50
CA THR A 1005 -46.11 -48.90 33.11
C THR A 1005 -44.72 -48.85 32.47
N GLN A 1006 -44.12 -50.00 32.15
CA GLN A 1006 -42.77 -50.09 31.58
C GLN A 1006 -42.70 -49.45 30.19
N ARG A 1007 -43.75 -49.64 29.39
CA ARG A 1007 -43.89 -49.02 28.06
C ARG A 1007 -44.12 -47.50 28.17
N GLU A 1008 -44.90 -47.07 29.16
CA GLU A 1008 -45.19 -45.64 29.41
C GLU A 1008 -43.96 -44.86 29.90
N LEU A 1009 -43.07 -45.47 30.68
CA LEU A 1009 -41.78 -44.88 31.07
C LEU A 1009 -40.78 -44.81 29.91
N ALA A 1010 -40.63 -45.91 29.15
CA ALA A 1010 -39.75 -45.97 27.99
C ALA A 1010 -40.10 -44.89 26.95
N SER A 1011 -41.39 -44.74 26.63
CA SER A 1011 -41.89 -43.69 25.75
C SER A 1011 -41.50 -42.29 26.22
N ARG A 1012 -41.64 -41.97 27.52
CA ARG A 1012 -41.27 -40.66 28.05
C ARG A 1012 -39.76 -40.43 28.06
N ARG A 1013 -38.96 -41.45 28.37
CA ARG A 1013 -37.50 -41.34 28.33
C ARG A 1013 -37.03 -40.99 26.93
N GLN A 1014 -37.60 -41.67 25.93
CA GLN A 1014 -37.32 -41.44 24.51
C GLN A 1014 -37.72 -40.03 24.07
N GLU A 1015 -38.90 -39.54 24.49
CA GLU A 1015 -39.36 -38.16 24.25
C GLU A 1015 -38.39 -37.10 24.83
N LEU A 1016 -37.90 -37.29 26.08
CA LEU A 1016 -36.94 -36.36 26.67
C LEU A 1016 -35.52 -36.49 26.08
N GLU A 1017 -35.07 -37.68 25.71
CA GLU A 1017 -33.81 -37.87 24.98
C GLU A 1017 -33.85 -37.21 23.59
N GLU A 1018 -34.97 -37.30 22.87
CA GLU A 1018 -35.14 -36.56 21.61
C GLU A 1018 -35.20 -35.04 21.84
N THR A 1019 -35.86 -34.59 22.92
CA THR A 1019 -35.95 -33.16 23.27
C THR A 1019 -34.56 -32.57 23.60
N LEU A 1020 -33.75 -33.27 24.40
CA LEU A 1020 -32.37 -32.85 24.71
C LEU A 1020 -31.49 -32.85 23.44
N ALA A 1021 -31.57 -33.91 22.64
CA ALA A 1021 -30.86 -33.96 21.37
C ALA A 1021 -31.29 -32.81 20.45
N PHE A 1022 -32.58 -32.49 20.40
CA PHE A 1022 -33.11 -31.36 19.64
C PHE A 1022 -32.57 -30.01 20.15
N GLU A 1023 -32.49 -29.79 21.46
CA GLU A 1023 -31.87 -28.58 22.02
C GLU A 1023 -30.38 -28.44 21.63
N GLU A 1024 -29.60 -29.52 21.75
CA GLU A 1024 -28.19 -29.53 21.33
C GLU A 1024 -28.03 -29.29 19.82
N PHE A 1025 -28.85 -29.94 18.97
CA PHE A 1025 -28.87 -29.66 17.54
C PHE A 1025 -29.31 -28.21 17.22
N THR A 1026 -30.17 -27.59 18.03
CA THR A 1026 -30.65 -26.21 17.85
C THR A 1026 -29.61 -25.16 18.28
N LYS A 1027 -28.82 -25.45 19.31
CA LYS A 1027 -27.61 -24.68 19.68
C LYS A 1027 -26.59 -24.78 18.55
N LEU A 1028 -26.31 -26.00 18.11
CA LEU A 1028 -25.34 -26.33 17.06
C LEU A 1028 -25.71 -25.75 15.69
N GLU A 1029 -27.00 -25.62 15.35
CA GLU A 1029 -27.48 -24.89 14.17
C GLU A 1029 -26.98 -23.43 14.18
N SER A 1030 -27.14 -22.73 15.32
CA SER A 1030 -26.70 -21.33 15.45
C SER A 1030 -25.17 -21.17 15.52
N GLU A 1031 -24.48 -22.13 16.15
CA GLU A 1031 -23.01 -22.14 16.19
C GLU A 1031 -22.42 -22.39 14.77
N ILE A 1032 -22.92 -23.38 14.01
CA ILE A 1032 -22.50 -23.63 12.62
C ILE A 1032 -22.86 -22.46 11.70
N GLU A 1033 -24.02 -21.82 11.85
CA GLU A 1033 -24.37 -20.64 11.08
C GLU A 1033 -23.34 -19.51 11.29
N SER A 1034 -22.90 -19.28 12.54
CA SER A 1034 -21.85 -18.31 12.83
C SER A 1034 -20.49 -18.66 12.21
N LEU A 1035 -20.13 -19.95 12.12
CA LEU A 1035 -18.91 -20.39 11.43
C LEU A 1035 -18.98 -20.09 9.92
N ILE A 1036 -20.11 -20.39 9.27
CA ILE A 1036 -20.33 -20.13 7.83
C ILE A 1036 -20.18 -18.65 7.49
N GLU A 1037 -20.61 -17.76 8.38
CA GLU A 1037 -20.57 -16.32 8.23
C GLU A 1037 -19.17 -15.76 8.42
N ARG A 1038 -18.45 -16.22 9.45
CA ARG A 1038 -17.02 -15.88 9.64
C ARG A 1038 -16.19 -16.39 8.47
N GLN A 1039 -16.46 -17.61 7.98
CA GLN A 1039 -15.84 -18.15 6.77
C GLN A 1039 -16.18 -17.33 5.51
N GLN A 1040 -17.41 -16.80 5.39
CA GLN A 1040 -17.78 -15.90 4.29
C GLN A 1040 -16.98 -14.60 4.34
N ALA A 1041 -16.80 -14.02 5.53
CA ALA A 1041 -16.00 -12.81 5.73
C ALA A 1041 -14.53 -13.04 5.35
N VAL A 1042 -13.96 -14.19 5.74
CA VAL A 1042 -12.60 -14.59 5.31
C VAL A 1042 -12.51 -14.69 3.79
N ILE A 1043 -13.34 -15.52 3.13
CA ILE A 1043 -13.32 -15.70 1.66
C ILE A 1043 -13.40 -14.36 0.92
N THR A 1044 -14.20 -13.43 1.44
CA THR A 1044 -14.37 -12.08 0.85
C THR A 1044 -13.09 -11.24 0.97
N GLU A 1045 -12.42 -11.25 2.13
CA GLU A 1045 -11.13 -10.54 2.32
C GLU A 1045 -9.98 -11.25 1.58
N THR A 1046 -9.94 -12.58 1.52
CA THR A 1046 -8.95 -13.34 0.72
C THR A 1046 -9.08 -12.97 -0.76
N THR A 1047 -10.31 -12.92 -1.29
CA THR A 1047 -10.58 -12.50 -2.67
C THR A 1047 -10.10 -11.06 -2.92
N ARG A 1048 -10.49 -10.11 -2.04
CA ARG A 1048 -10.10 -8.70 -2.17
C ARG A 1048 -8.59 -8.48 -2.04
N LEU A 1049 -7.90 -9.25 -1.21
CA LEU A 1049 -6.44 -9.22 -1.08
C LEU A 1049 -5.77 -9.78 -2.32
N GLU A 1050 -6.32 -10.82 -2.95
CA GLU A 1050 -5.82 -11.39 -4.21
C GLU A 1050 -6.01 -10.44 -5.39
N GLU A 1051 -7.15 -9.78 -5.53
CA GLU A 1051 -7.39 -8.74 -6.54
C GLU A 1051 -6.34 -7.62 -6.44
N LEU A 1052 -6.16 -7.05 -5.24
CA LEU A 1052 -5.17 -6.00 -5.00
C LEU A 1052 -3.71 -6.50 -5.13
N ARG A 1053 -3.46 -7.80 -5.00
CA ARG A 1053 -2.16 -8.43 -5.26
C ARG A 1053 -1.90 -8.52 -6.77
N LEU A 1054 -2.92 -8.86 -7.55
CA LEU A 1054 -2.85 -8.94 -9.01
C LEU A 1054 -2.67 -7.55 -9.65
N GLU A 1055 -3.37 -6.52 -9.17
CA GLU A 1055 -3.23 -5.14 -9.64
C GLU A 1055 -1.81 -4.55 -9.42
N ARG A 1056 -1.24 -4.74 -8.23
CA ARG A 1056 0.02 -4.08 -7.83
C ARG A 1056 1.25 -4.97 -7.93
N GLY A 1057 1.08 -6.28 -8.06
CA GLY A 1057 2.16 -7.29 -8.07
C GLY A 1057 3.00 -7.35 -6.79
N ARG A 1058 2.66 -6.58 -5.73
CA ARG A 1058 3.46 -6.39 -4.52
C ARG A 1058 2.57 -6.10 -3.31
N TRP A 1059 2.84 -6.77 -2.19
CA TRP A 1059 2.14 -6.53 -0.93
C TRP A 1059 2.58 -5.22 -0.25
N SER A 1060 1.61 -4.43 0.21
CA SER A 1060 1.84 -3.29 1.12
C SER A 1060 1.94 -3.72 2.58
N ARG A 1061 2.48 -2.85 3.45
CA ARG A 1061 2.51 -3.09 4.91
C ARG A 1061 1.12 -3.28 5.53
N GLY A 1062 0.09 -2.62 4.98
CA GLY A 1062 -1.30 -2.81 5.43
C GLY A 1062 -1.83 -4.20 5.05
N GLN A 1063 -1.66 -4.60 3.79
CA GLN A 1063 -2.11 -5.92 3.30
C GLN A 1063 -1.42 -7.07 4.03
N LEU A 1064 -0.11 -6.97 4.33
CA LEU A 1064 0.60 -7.98 5.14
C LEU A 1064 0.05 -8.08 6.57
N LYS A 1065 -0.57 -7.03 7.12
CA LYS A 1065 -1.27 -7.07 8.41
C LYS A 1065 -2.64 -7.74 8.27
N SER A 1066 -3.45 -7.36 7.28
CA SER A 1066 -4.73 -8.01 6.99
C SER A 1066 -4.57 -9.52 6.79
N LEU A 1067 -3.64 -9.92 5.92
CA LEU A 1067 -3.33 -11.32 5.61
C LEU A 1067 -2.91 -12.11 6.86
N LYS A 1068 -2.15 -11.50 7.78
CA LYS A 1068 -1.83 -12.12 9.07
C LYS A 1068 -3.08 -12.31 9.94
N GLN A 1069 -3.89 -11.26 10.11
CA GLN A 1069 -5.13 -11.32 10.91
C GLN A 1069 -6.13 -12.35 10.35
N LEU A 1070 -6.19 -12.49 9.02
CA LEU A 1070 -7.00 -13.48 8.32
C LEU A 1070 -6.47 -14.90 8.60
N SER A 1071 -5.15 -15.13 8.52
CA SER A 1071 -4.54 -16.42 8.89
C SER A 1071 -4.66 -16.79 10.38
N GLU A 1072 -4.95 -15.81 11.24
CA GLU A 1072 -5.27 -16.02 12.65
C GLU A 1072 -6.77 -16.35 12.82
N THR A 1073 -7.66 -15.66 12.09
CA THR A 1073 -9.11 -15.92 12.07
C THR A 1073 -9.43 -17.34 11.58
N GLU A 1074 -8.76 -17.80 10.52
CA GLU A 1074 -8.87 -19.18 10.02
C GLU A 1074 -8.43 -20.23 11.04
N ARG A 1075 -7.39 -19.95 11.84
CA ARG A 1075 -6.96 -20.85 12.93
C ARG A 1075 -7.96 -20.86 14.08
N ASP A 1076 -8.59 -19.74 14.39
CA ASP A 1076 -9.67 -19.70 15.37
C ASP A 1076 -10.89 -20.51 14.90
N LEU A 1077 -11.20 -20.48 13.59
CA LEU A 1077 -12.27 -21.31 13.00
C LEU A 1077 -11.90 -22.80 12.98
N GLN A 1078 -10.65 -23.15 12.68
CA GLN A 1078 -10.13 -24.52 12.79
C GLN A 1078 -10.30 -25.06 14.23
N SER A 1079 -9.87 -24.28 15.22
CA SER A 1079 -9.96 -24.60 16.66
C SER A 1079 -11.41 -24.74 17.14
N GLN A 1080 -12.29 -23.82 16.76
CA GLN A 1080 -13.72 -23.93 17.06
C GLN A 1080 -14.34 -25.17 16.40
N THR A 1081 -14.00 -25.48 15.16
CA THR A 1081 -14.48 -26.68 14.43
C THR A 1081 -14.07 -27.97 15.16
N GLU A 1082 -12.86 -28.01 15.72
CA GLU A 1082 -12.37 -29.15 16.52
C GLU A 1082 -13.16 -29.34 17.82
N ALA A 1083 -13.56 -28.26 18.50
CA ALA A 1083 -14.37 -28.33 19.71
C ALA A 1083 -15.80 -28.91 19.50
N PHE A 1084 -16.31 -28.97 18.25
CA PHE A 1084 -17.57 -29.69 17.97
C PHE A 1084 -17.39 -31.20 17.90
N VAL A 1085 -16.20 -31.69 17.51
CA VAL A 1085 -15.91 -33.12 17.41
C VAL A 1085 -16.06 -33.80 18.78
N GLU A 1086 -15.59 -33.14 19.84
CA GLU A 1086 -15.72 -33.63 21.22
C GLU A 1086 -17.17 -33.64 21.73
N LYS A 1087 -18.00 -32.66 21.30
CA LYS A 1087 -19.43 -32.58 21.67
C LYS A 1087 -20.28 -33.69 21.01
N MET A 1088 -19.91 -34.20 19.84
CA MET A 1088 -20.80 -34.98 18.97
C MET A 1088 -20.62 -36.51 19.02
N THR A 1089 -20.15 -37.07 20.13
CA THR A 1089 -19.92 -38.53 20.29
C THR A 1089 -21.14 -39.43 19.98
N ALA A 1090 -22.37 -38.90 20.09
CA ALA A 1090 -23.61 -39.62 19.77
C ALA A 1090 -24.02 -39.59 18.28
N ALA A 1091 -23.27 -38.93 17.40
CA ALA A 1091 -23.62 -38.76 15.99
C ALA A 1091 -22.40 -38.94 15.04
N PRO A 1092 -21.91 -40.18 14.84
CA PRO A 1092 -20.64 -40.46 14.15
C PRO A 1092 -20.49 -39.86 12.75
N VAL A 1093 -21.57 -39.77 11.96
CA VAL A 1093 -21.50 -39.17 10.61
C VAL A 1093 -21.28 -37.65 10.65
N PHE A 1094 -21.86 -36.96 11.65
CA PHE A 1094 -21.62 -35.51 11.83
C PHE A 1094 -20.18 -35.26 12.30
N VAL A 1095 -19.63 -36.12 13.15
CA VAL A 1095 -18.20 -36.08 13.54
C VAL A 1095 -17.29 -36.14 12.30
N LEU A 1096 -17.50 -37.11 11.41
CA LEU A 1096 -16.69 -37.21 10.18
C LEU A 1096 -16.86 -35.97 9.29
N ALA A 1097 -18.09 -35.49 9.09
CA ALA A 1097 -18.35 -34.31 8.26
C ALA A 1097 -17.64 -33.05 8.79
N ILE A 1098 -17.64 -32.84 10.11
CA ILE A 1098 -16.95 -31.72 10.78
C ILE A 1098 -15.43 -31.88 10.72
N GLN A 1099 -14.89 -33.11 10.84
CA GLN A 1099 -13.46 -33.36 10.63
C GLN A 1099 -13.03 -32.96 9.22
N LYS A 1100 -13.76 -33.37 8.18
CA LYS A 1100 -13.46 -32.98 6.78
C LYS A 1100 -13.66 -31.47 6.51
N VAL A 1101 -14.33 -30.70 7.39
CA VAL A 1101 -14.30 -29.22 7.39
C VAL A 1101 -12.97 -28.73 7.95
N ARG A 1102 -12.60 -29.16 9.16
CA ARG A 1102 -11.35 -28.78 9.85
C ARG A 1102 -10.13 -29.02 8.95
N ASP A 1103 -10.10 -30.14 8.24
CA ASP A 1103 -8.99 -30.52 7.35
C ASP A 1103 -8.86 -29.58 6.14
N GLN A 1104 -9.94 -28.93 5.67
CA GLN A 1104 -9.85 -27.87 4.64
C GLN A 1104 -9.42 -26.53 5.25
N LEU A 1105 -9.86 -26.19 6.46
CA LEU A 1105 -9.40 -25.00 7.18
C LEU A 1105 -7.89 -25.06 7.45
N GLU A 1106 -7.35 -26.23 7.83
CA GLU A 1106 -5.90 -26.41 8.04
C GLU A 1106 -5.08 -26.08 6.78
N ILE A 1107 -5.58 -26.49 5.60
CA ILE A 1107 -4.96 -26.16 4.31
C ILE A 1107 -4.99 -24.63 4.07
N ALA A 1108 -6.12 -23.96 4.32
CA ALA A 1108 -6.22 -22.51 4.21
C ALA A 1108 -5.24 -21.79 5.16
N VAL A 1109 -5.27 -22.13 6.46
CA VAL A 1109 -4.35 -21.65 7.51
C VAL A 1109 -2.88 -21.75 7.07
N ALA A 1110 -2.47 -22.91 6.54
CA ALA A 1110 -1.10 -23.16 6.11
C ALA A 1110 -0.68 -22.31 4.90
N ARG A 1111 -1.55 -22.16 3.90
CA ARG A 1111 -1.28 -21.36 2.68
C ARG A 1111 -1.26 -19.85 2.96
N LEU A 1112 -2.18 -19.37 3.79
CA LEU A 1112 -2.24 -17.98 4.20
C LEU A 1112 -0.99 -17.57 5.00
N GLN A 1113 -0.46 -18.46 5.86
CA GLN A 1113 0.83 -18.24 6.55
C GLN A 1113 2.02 -18.18 5.58
N GLN A 1114 1.95 -18.90 4.45
CA GLN A 1114 2.92 -18.80 3.34
C GLN A 1114 2.67 -17.56 2.43
N ARG A 1115 1.65 -16.75 2.72
CA ARG A 1115 1.22 -15.55 1.96
C ARG A 1115 0.65 -15.86 0.57
N LEU A 1116 0.02 -17.02 0.43
CA LEU A 1116 -0.68 -17.46 -0.77
C LEU A 1116 -2.18 -17.22 -0.62
N THR A 1117 -2.71 -16.27 -1.39
CA THR A 1117 -4.14 -15.90 -1.49
C THR A 1117 -4.76 -16.40 -2.80
N ASP A 1118 -4.14 -17.43 -3.40
CA ASP A 1118 -4.47 -17.90 -4.74
C ASP A 1118 -5.70 -18.82 -4.79
N GLN A 1119 -6.06 -19.25 -6.00
CA GLN A 1119 -7.23 -20.11 -6.26
C GLN A 1119 -7.24 -21.40 -5.45
N GLU A 1120 -6.08 -21.95 -5.07
CA GLU A 1120 -6.00 -23.14 -4.22
C GLU A 1120 -6.36 -22.82 -2.75
N THR A 1121 -5.94 -21.66 -2.22
CA THR A 1121 -6.38 -21.17 -0.90
C THR A 1121 -7.89 -20.91 -0.88
N LEU A 1122 -8.39 -20.14 -1.86
CA LEU A 1122 -9.83 -19.89 -2.01
C LEU A 1122 -10.64 -21.19 -2.18
N THR A 1123 -10.09 -22.20 -2.86
CA THR A 1123 -10.74 -23.52 -3.00
C THR A 1123 -10.87 -24.23 -1.65
N ALA A 1124 -9.86 -24.17 -0.78
CA ALA A 1124 -9.93 -24.76 0.56
C ALA A 1124 -10.97 -24.05 1.44
N GLU A 1125 -10.92 -22.72 1.51
CA GLU A 1125 -11.87 -21.89 2.25
C GLU A 1125 -13.33 -22.13 1.80
N ASN A 1126 -13.58 -22.16 0.48
CA ASN A 1126 -14.92 -22.39 -0.07
C ASN A 1126 -15.42 -23.83 0.17
N ARG A 1127 -14.54 -24.85 0.20
CA ARG A 1127 -14.93 -26.23 0.52
C ARG A 1127 -15.30 -26.40 1.98
N ALA A 1128 -14.54 -25.81 2.90
CA ALA A 1128 -14.90 -25.77 4.32
C ALA A 1128 -16.29 -25.14 4.49
N GLN A 1129 -16.54 -24.01 3.81
CA GLN A 1129 -17.83 -23.34 3.86
C GLN A 1129 -18.98 -24.15 3.23
N SER A 1130 -18.75 -24.84 2.10
CA SER A 1130 -19.78 -25.66 1.45
C SER A 1130 -20.23 -26.80 2.37
N LYS A 1131 -19.27 -27.54 2.95
CA LYS A 1131 -19.57 -28.62 3.91
C LYS A 1131 -20.31 -28.12 5.14
N LEU A 1132 -19.93 -26.97 5.72
CA LEU A 1132 -20.69 -26.35 6.81
C LEU A 1132 -22.13 -25.98 6.38
N LYS A 1133 -22.31 -25.41 5.18
CA LYS A 1133 -23.65 -25.09 4.61
C LYS A 1133 -24.49 -26.34 4.37
N GLU A 1134 -23.89 -27.44 3.92
CA GLU A 1134 -24.54 -28.74 3.71
C GLU A 1134 -25.02 -29.34 5.04
N ILE A 1135 -24.15 -29.34 6.07
CA ILE A 1135 -24.50 -29.74 7.44
C ILE A 1135 -25.66 -28.88 7.97
N LEU A 1136 -25.57 -27.55 7.84
CA LEU A 1136 -26.63 -26.62 8.25
C LEU A 1136 -27.94 -26.87 7.50
N GLN A 1137 -27.90 -27.17 6.20
CA GLN A 1137 -29.09 -27.44 5.40
C GLN A 1137 -29.81 -28.72 5.87
N ILE A 1138 -29.07 -29.76 6.24
CA ILE A 1138 -29.63 -31.01 6.77
C ILE A 1138 -30.31 -30.75 8.13
N LEU A 1139 -29.68 -29.96 9.00
CA LEU A 1139 -30.26 -29.52 10.27
C LEU A 1139 -31.53 -28.68 10.06
N LYS A 1140 -31.49 -27.66 9.19
CA LYS A 1140 -32.65 -26.80 8.92
C LYS A 1140 -33.81 -27.52 8.23
N GLN A 1141 -33.57 -28.51 7.36
CA GLN A 1141 -34.65 -29.33 6.77
C GLN A 1141 -35.38 -30.23 7.78
N ARG A 1142 -34.79 -30.50 8.97
CA ARG A 1142 -35.50 -31.18 10.08
C ARG A 1142 -36.70 -30.35 10.53
N LYS A 1143 -36.51 -29.04 10.73
CA LYS A 1143 -37.52 -28.10 11.24
C LYS A 1143 -38.76 -28.05 10.33
N SER A 1144 -38.58 -28.02 9.01
CA SER A 1144 -39.68 -27.98 8.04
C SER A 1144 -40.58 -29.23 8.06
N LEU A 1145 -40.10 -30.37 8.57
CA LEU A 1145 -40.89 -31.60 8.67
C LEU A 1145 -41.77 -31.66 9.93
N GLN A 1146 -41.55 -30.78 10.92
CA GLN A 1146 -42.37 -30.69 12.14
C GLN A 1146 -43.43 -29.58 12.10
N GLN A 1147 -43.31 -28.62 11.18
CA GLN A 1147 -44.27 -27.50 11.05
C GLN A 1147 -45.29 -27.69 9.90
N GLY A 1148 -45.29 -28.88 9.27
CA GLY A 1148 -45.92 -29.14 7.98
C GLY A 1148 -47.19 -30.00 7.98
N GLU A 1149 -47.94 -30.07 9.08
CA GLU A 1149 -49.26 -30.74 9.09
C GLU A 1149 -50.17 -30.10 10.15
N SER A 1150 -51.17 -29.31 9.71
CA SER A 1150 -52.21 -28.68 10.54
C SER A 1150 -53.46 -28.35 9.71
N GLU A 1151 -53.84 -29.21 8.77
CA GLU A 1151 -55.13 -29.16 8.07
C GLU A 1151 -56.02 -30.33 8.47
N GLU A 1152 -57.34 -30.18 8.31
CA GLU A 1152 -58.33 -30.99 9.01
C GLU A 1152 -58.63 -32.34 8.32
N GLY A 1153 -58.45 -33.44 9.07
CA GLY A 1153 -59.43 -34.53 9.05
C GLY A 1153 -59.20 -35.74 8.13
N GLU A 1154 -58.16 -36.55 8.39
CA GLU A 1154 -58.29 -38.02 8.43
C GLU A 1154 -57.14 -38.64 9.27
N PRO A 1155 -57.35 -39.78 9.97
CA PRO A 1155 -56.34 -40.38 10.85
C PRO A 1155 -55.33 -41.24 10.08
N THR A 1156 -54.56 -40.60 9.19
CA THR A 1156 -53.40 -41.23 8.53
C THR A 1156 -52.28 -41.46 9.55
N LEU A 1157 -51.55 -42.58 9.44
CA LEU A 1157 -50.43 -42.86 10.34
C LEU A 1157 -49.30 -41.85 10.13
N GLN A 1158 -49.09 -40.98 11.12
CA GLN A 1158 -47.83 -40.25 11.24
C GLN A 1158 -46.69 -41.24 11.49
N PRO A 1159 -45.52 -41.08 10.85
CA PRO A 1159 -44.36 -41.91 11.14
C PRO A 1159 -43.90 -41.65 12.59
N PRO A 1160 -43.40 -42.68 13.31
CA PRO A 1160 -42.94 -42.51 14.69
C PRO A 1160 -41.78 -41.51 14.77
N GLN A 1161 -41.84 -40.62 15.76
CA GLN A 1161 -40.87 -39.52 15.96
C GLN A 1161 -39.44 -40.06 16.23
N ASP A 1162 -39.35 -41.27 16.78
CA ASP A 1162 -38.16 -42.08 17.09
C ASP A 1162 -37.02 -42.06 16.05
N GLN A 1163 -37.31 -41.83 14.77
CA GLN A 1163 -36.33 -41.96 13.69
C GLN A 1163 -35.64 -40.65 13.27
N ILE A 1164 -36.08 -39.48 13.76
CA ILE A 1164 -35.69 -38.18 13.18
C ILE A 1164 -34.16 -37.90 13.24
N PRO A 1165 -33.43 -38.16 14.35
CA PRO A 1165 -31.96 -37.99 14.38
C PRO A 1165 -31.22 -38.98 13.45
N LEU A 1166 -31.74 -40.19 13.28
CA LEU A 1166 -31.15 -41.24 12.45
C LEU A 1166 -31.31 -40.93 10.95
N ILE A 1167 -32.48 -40.41 10.57
CA ILE A 1167 -32.76 -39.92 9.20
C ILE A 1167 -31.81 -38.77 8.83
N ALA A 1168 -31.47 -37.87 9.76
CA ALA A 1168 -30.50 -36.80 9.51
C ALA A 1168 -29.09 -37.36 9.24
N GLN A 1169 -28.63 -38.35 10.01
CA GLN A 1169 -27.34 -39.02 9.78
C GLN A 1169 -27.30 -39.79 8.46
N LEU A 1170 -28.38 -40.48 8.09
CA LEU A 1170 -28.49 -41.17 6.80
C LEU A 1170 -28.50 -40.20 5.60
N ARG A 1171 -29.15 -39.03 5.73
CA ARG A 1171 -29.10 -37.97 4.69
C ARG A 1171 -27.71 -37.38 4.54
N LEU A 1172 -27.01 -37.13 5.64
CA LEU A 1172 -25.61 -36.66 5.63
C LEU A 1172 -24.69 -37.70 4.98
N LEU A 1173 -24.80 -38.97 5.38
CA LEU A 1173 -24.04 -40.08 4.79
C LEU A 1173 -24.29 -40.19 3.28
N LYS A 1174 -25.54 -40.09 2.83
CA LYS A 1174 -25.91 -40.11 1.41
C LYS A 1174 -25.31 -38.93 0.63
N LEU A 1175 -25.34 -37.73 1.20
CA LEU A 1175 -24.73 -36.54 0.58
C LEU A 1175 -23.20 -36.67 0.49
N MET A 1176 -22.54 -37.17 1.53
CA MET A 1176 -21.10 -37.46 1.50
C MET A 1176 -20.75 -38.54 0.48
N GLN A 1177 -21.58 -39.58 0.31
CA GLN A 1177 -21.44 -40.58 -0.74
C GLN A 1177 -21.64 -40.00 -2.16
N GLU A 1178 -22.61 -39.10 -2.35
CA GLU A 1178 -22.84 -38.42 -3.63
C GLU A 1178 -21.72 -37.44 -3.99
N GLU A 1179 -21.18 -36.70 -3.01
CA GLU A 1179 -20.02 -35.84 -3.18
C GLU A 1179 -18.76 -36.66 -3.52
N LEU A 1180 -18.47 -37.71 -2.74
CA LEU A 1180 -17.36 -38.63 -2.97
C LEU A 1180 -17.45 -39.28 -4.37
N LEU A 1181 -18.66 -39.67 -4.79
CA LEU A 1181 -18.90 -40.19 -6.14
C LEU A 1181 -18.58 -39.13 -7.21
N GLN A 1182 -19.04 -37.88 -7.04
CA GLN A 1182 -18.71 -36.77 -7.96
C GLN A 1182 -17.21 -36.43 -8.00
N GLN A 1183 -16.52 -36.45 -6.85
CA GLN A 1183 -15.07 -36.24 -6.81
C GLN A 1183 -14.34 -37.40 -7.53
N THR A 1184 -14.78 -38.64 -7.29
CA THR A 1184 -14.20 -39.85 -7.91
C THR A 1184 -14.44 -39.89 -9.42
N THR A 1185 -15.61 -39.51 -9.92
CA THR A 1185 -15.89 -39.45 -11.37
C THR A 1185 -15.08 -38.34 -12.05
N ARG A 1186 -15.07 -37.11 -11.53
CA ARG A 1186 -14.23 -36.01 -12.06
C ARG A 1186 -12.75 -36.38 -12.08
N PHE A 1187 -12.28 -37.08 -11.04
CA PHE A 1187 -10.91 -37.56 -10.97
C PHE A 1187 -10.63 -38.61 -12.07
N ASN A 1188 -11.52 -39.58 -12.27
CA ASN A 1188 -11.40 -40.60 -13.32
C ASN A 1188 -11.50 -40.01 -14.75
N GLU A 1189 -12.36 -39.01 -14.96
CA GLU A 1189 -12.41 -38.21 -16.20
C GLU A 1189 -11.07 -37.51 -16.46
N SER A 1190 -10.44 -36.91 -15.44
CA SER A 1190 -9.12 -36.27 -15.58
C SER A 1190 -7.99 -37.25 -15.95
N ILE A 1191 -8.13 -38.52 -15.59
CA ILE A 1191 -7.16 -39.60 -15.90
C ILE A 1191 -7.35 -40.14 -17.32
N SER A 1192 -8.55 -39.99 -17.91
CA SER A 1192 -8.98 -40.70 -19.12
C SER A 1192 -8.13 -40.42 -20.39
N GLN A 1193 -7.17 -39.50 -20.33
CA GLN A 1193 -6.22 -39.18 -21.41
C GLN A 1193 -4.74 -39.48 -21.08
N GLN A 1194 -4.38 -39.87 -19.86
CA GLN A 1194 -2.98 -40.03 -19.43
C GLN A 1194 -2.65 -41.45 -18.92
N LYS A 1195 -1.71 -42.14 -19.59
CA LYS A 1195 -1.23 -43.49 -19.22
C LYS A 1195 -0.37 -43.57 -17.94
N LYS A 1196 -0.06 -42.44 -17.30
CA LYS A 1196 0.64 -42.38 -16.01
C LYS A 1196 0.09 -41.22 -15.18
N LEU A 1197 -0.30 -41.50 -13.95
CA LEU A 1197 -0.71 -40.50 -12.96
C LEU A 1197 0.49 -39.59 -12.58
N THR A 1198 0.27 -38.28 -12.58
CA THR A 1198 1.21 -37.32 -11.97
C THR A 1198 1.28 -37.51 -10.45
N PRO A 1199 2.33 -37.04 -9.75
CA PRO A 1199 2.44 -37.19 -8.29
C PRO A 1199 1.23 -36.66 -7.53
N ALA A 1200 0.75 -35.46 -7.86
CA ALA A 1200 -0.44 -34.86 -7.26
C ALA A 1200 -1.72 -35.70 -7.49
N GLN A 1201 -1.88 -36.32 -8.67
CA GLN A 1201 -2.98 -37.26 -8.91
C GLN A 1201 -2.83 -38.57 -8.11
N GLN A 1202 -1.61 -39.04 -7.85
CA GLN A 1202 -1.39 -40.24 -7.01
C GLN A 1202 -1.78 -39.97 -5.55
N GLU A 1203 -1.50 -38.77 -5.06
CA GLU A 1203 -1.87 -38.27 -3.73
C GLU A 1203 -3.39 -38.03 -3.63
N GLN A 1204 -4.00 -37.34 -4.60
CA GLN A 1204 -5.45 -37.16 -4.68
C GLN A 1204 -6.19 -38.50 -4.72
N ARG A 1205 -5.67 -39.50 -5.45
CA ARG A 1205 -6.24 -40.86 -5.45
C ARG A 1205 -6.15 -41.53 -4.08
N LYS A 1206 -5.08 -41.30 -3.31
CA LYS A 1206 -4.91 -41.87 -1.97
C LYS A 1206 -5.96 -41.29 -1.02
N LEU A 1207 -6.09 -39.96 -0.99
CA LEU A 1207 -7.10 -39.28 -0.17
C LEU A 1207 -8.52 -39.74 -0.52
N LEU A 1208 -8.87 -39.76 -1.82
CA LEU A 1208 -10.17 -40.27 -2.26
C LEU A 1208 -10.40 -41.73 -1.85
N ALA A 1209 -9.38 -42.59 -1.87
CA ALA A 1209 -9.49 -44.00 -1.47
C ALA A 1209 -9.69 -44.16 0.05
N GLU A 1210 -9.09 -43.29 0.86
CA GLU A 1210 -9.28 -43.24 2.32
C GLU A 1210 -10.69 -42.75 2.65
N ASP A 1211 -11.17 -41.67 2.00
CA ASP A 1211 -12.54 -41.16 2.18
C ASP A 1211 -13.65 -42.21 1.82
N GLN A 1212 -13.41 -43.13 0.87
CA GLN A 1212 -14.37 -44.22 0.58
C GLN A 1212 -14.38 -45.28 1.69
N ALA A 1213 -13.25 -45.48 2.38
CA ALA A 1213 -13.14 -46.46 3.47
C ALA A 1213 -13.89 -45.96 4.71
N ASP A 1214 -13.67 -44.71 5.11
CA ASP A 1214 -14.35 -44.05 6.23
C ASP A 1214 -15.89 -44.17 6.12
N LEU A 1215 -16.43 -43.82 4.94
CA LEU A 1215 -17.87 -43.90 4.66
C LEU A 1215 -18.39 -45.35 4.57
N ALA A 1216 -17.56 -46.29 4.11
CA ALA A 1216 -17.92 -47.71 4.06
C ALA A 1216 -17.98 -48.36 5.45
N GLU A 1217 -17.22 -47.87 6.43
CA GLU A 1217 -17.28 -48.33 7.81
C GLU A 1217 -18.51 -47.76 8.54
N LEU A 1218 -18.70 -46.44 8.52
CA LEU A 1218 -19.88 -45.76 9.11
C LEU A 1218 -21.22 -46.27 8.55
N SER A 1219 -21.29 -46.63 7.27
CA SER A 1219 -22.51 -47.19 6.68
C SER A 1219 -22.90 -48.56 7.24
N ARG A 1220 -21.94 -49.35 7.76
CA ARG A 1220 -22.22 -50.63 8.43
C ARG A 1220 -22.68 -50.41 9.86
N GLU A 1221 -22.04 -49.48 10.56
CA GLU A 1221 -22.39 -49.13 11.95
C GLU A 1221 -23.84 -48.63 12.04
N LEU A 1222 -24.25 -47.71 11.15
CA LEU A 1222 -25.63 -47.25 11.08
C LEU A 1222 -26.64 -48.36 10.72
N MET A 1223 -26.29 -49.29 9.82
CA MET A 1223 -27.19 -50.42 9.52
C MET A 1223 -27.32 -51.41 10.68
N SER A 1224 -26.27 -51.59 11.50
CA SER A 1224 -26.38 -52.42 12.71
C SER A 1224 -27.28 -51.78 13.78
N LEU A 1225 -27.27 -50.45 13.88
CA LEU A 1225 -28.15 -49.70 14.77
C LEU A 1225 -29.62 -49.75 14.32
N LEU A 1226 -29.92 -49.69 13.02
CA LEU A 1226 -31.29 -49.90 12.51
C LEU A 1226 -31.81 -51.30 12.89
N ASN A 1227 -31.05 -52.34 12.57
CA ASN A 1227 -31.47 -53.73 12.79
C ASN A 1227 -31.63 -54.10 14.27
N GLY A 1228 -31.08 -53.31 15.20
CA GLY A 1228 -31.29 -53.49 16.64
C GLY A 1228 -32.58 -52.87 17.19
N SER A 1229 -33.36 -52.15 16.38
CA SER A 1229 -34.57 -51.45 16.82
C SER A 1229 -35.89 -52.21 16.56
N GLU A 1230 -35.89 -53.26 15.75
CA GLU A 1230 -37.04 -54.15 15.60
C GLU A 1230 -36.98 -55.27 16.66
N SER A 1231 -37.98 -55.31 17.54
CA SER A 1231 -38.03 -56.26 18.65
C SER A 1231 -38.53 -57.64 18.22
N ASP A 1232 -37.60 -58.56 17.98
CA ASP A 1232 -37.70 -60.03 18.19
C ASP A 1232 -39.10 -60.68 18.01
N ASP A 1233 -39.74 -60.45 16.86
CA ASP A 1233 -41.05 -61.01 16.53
C ASP A 1233 -41.14 -61.35 15.02
N THR A 1234 -40.34 -62.32 14.57
CA THR A 1234 -40.52 -62.98 13.26
C THR A 1234 -39.96 -64.39 13.24
N GLU A 1235 -40.56 -65.26 12.43
CA GLU A 1235 -40.34 -66.72 12.46
C GLU A 1235 -38.95 -67.16 11.96
N GLN A 1236 -38.47 -68.30 12.49
CA GLN A 1236 -37.34 -69.04 11.94
C GLN A 1236 -37.65 -69.50 10.51
N LEU A 1237 -36.72 -69.32 9.55
CA LEU A 1237 -36.43 -70.16 8.35
C LEU A 1237 -35.56 -69.36 7.33
N PRO A 1238 -34.76 -70.01 6.45
CA PRO A 1238 -33.64 -70.90 6.75
C PRO A 1238 -32.31 -70.41 6.11
N GLU A 1239 -31.20 -71.11 6.38
CA GLU A 1239 -29.92 -70.89 5.67
C GLU A 1239 -30.05 -70.99 4.14
N ILE A 1240 -29.47 -70.03 3.41
CA ILE A 1240 -29.11 -70.19 1.99
C ILE A 1240 -27.59 -70.05 1.85
N LYS A 1241 -26.97 -70.94 1.08
CA LYS A 1241 -25.52 -71.13 1.00
C LYS A 1241 -24.90 -70.45 -0.22
N LYS A 1242 -23.77 -69.79 0.03
CA LYS A 1242 -22.75 -69.26 -0.91
C LYS A 1242 -23.12 -68.01 -1.71
#